data_AF-A0A8J2LNH3-F1
#
_entry.id   AF-A0A8J2LNH3-F1
#
_cell.length_a   1.000
_cell.length_b   1.000
_cell.length_c   1.000
_cell.angle_alpha   90.00
_cell.angle_beta   90.00
_cell.angle_gamma   90.00
#
_symmetry.space_group_name_H-M   'P 1'
#
loop_
_entity.id
_entity.type
_entity.pdbx_description
1 polymer ?
#
loop_
_entity_poly.entity_id
_entity_poly.type
_entity_poly.pdbx_seq_one_letter_code
_entity_poly.pdbx_strand_id
1 'polypeptide(L)'
;MTKLTNIILLWIFAISHFLLMGVAIDKTLEPGAVGKTVVEAVIYKIRASRIFPEDYDFIYRVAYAESHFGEDPQNSSFLGIWQLREEEFNQTRSGLLNKFHTQIKSHFDVTWLELNWASLNNPLYSGLAASLHCQLYPEIIPETKSAQANFWEKFYTKQDNKTASYFLIETEKLQRETPSCDGKLDAVIILDGSVVGKAFEVEKQFATDLITSFSSNNEYVRKGVIVTGYISPVGIFGLTNTLSANEQRAKILRAGNPNVNYVLLNAAIEYAINYFKSAPERLHPKVLTIVTSSISSDGIFALQQLLQENITTIAIGVGDSLPEAELLKLSLGNPKYAFKLSDFESLAEFFPRINREACAVPRDLNFNEAVKDTLGPEQTRLYKYNVPEGGLVLDVQATYGAVSGYYSYCFKEPNEALSDGILGGPTEILAIYQNTVAYLRIEGLNNENSYGLIALPRKPSVTPKPDFIRTAELSDSIRVNWEVYLKLEKIIFKVEAQTNGFIAFGISDDEEITDFVFGGINDDGMPYFSDRYSSGAIISKSDEEQNWKLIEVQEINSSTTLWLIRSFLTGDEAEDLEITNRPTQLYWALGDTDNVTSHVSSGFFPVNLLEPELKNFERAEQLSEFYNLTWKVNFDTQKVTFDIHARTTGYICFGISKTGEIEDADLVIGGVGDDLMPYFDDRHSTNGGTPLLDEEQNWLLLLARQGNGTTHLKFIRDFDTGDDRDIKISARKQIFLHLCE
;
A
#
# COMPACT_ATOMS: atom_id res chain seq x y z
N MET A 1 39.35 -2.43 56.95
CA MET A 1 38.32 -3.32 57.55
C MET A 1 37.21 -2.45 58.12
N THR A 2 35.96 -2.88 57.90
CA THR A 2 34.65 -2.27 58.26
C THR A 2 34.35 -0.93 57.56
N LYS A 3 33.40 -0.79 56.62
CA LYS A 3 31.98 -1.18 56.67
C LYS A 3 31.39 -1.26 55.24
N LEU A 4 30.79 -2.40 54.90
CA LEU A 4 29.84 -2.60 53.81
C LEU A 4 28.46 -2.11 54.27
N THR A 5 27.75 -1.33 53.45
CA THR A 5 26.32 -1.47 53.02
C THR A 5 25.71 -0.11 52.65
N ASN A 6 24.93 -0.13 51.56
CA ASN A 6 24.04 0.90 51.01
C ASN A 6 24.68 2.01 50.14
N ILE A 7 24.57 1.83 48.81
CA ILE A 7 23.86 2.68 47.84
C ILE A 7 24.16 2.06 46.45
N ILE A 8 23.28 1.17 45.99
CA ILE A 8 23.14 0.79 44.57
C ILE A 8 21.66 1.01 44.27
N LEU A 9 21.30 2.25 43.95
CA LEU A 9 20.02 2.62 43.36
C LEU A 9 20.16 4.07 42.89
N LEU A 10 19.68 4.34 41.67
CA LEU A 10 19.85 5.53 40.81
C LEU A 10 21.02 5.43 39.83
N TRP A 11 20.69 5.70 38.56
CA TRP A 11 21.52 5.73 37.34
C TRP A 11 21.47 4.53 36.39
N ILE A 12 20.29 3.92 36.21
CA ILE A 12 19.89 3.33 34.91
C ILE A 12 18.39 3.63 34.69
N PHE A 13 18.09 4.84 34.22
CA PHE A 13 16.80 5.17 33.58
C PHE A 13 17.06 6.30 32.58
N ALA A 14 17.73 5.93 31.49
CA ALA A 14 17.66 6.64 30.21
C ALA A 14 17.52 5.55 29.14
N ILE A 15 16.44 4.76 29.25
CA ILE A 15 15.99 3.94 28.12
C ILE A 15 15.46 4.93 27.11
N SER A 16 16.20 5.05 26.02
CA SER A 16 15.79 5.67 24.77
C SER A 16 14.32 5.38 24.48
N HIS A 17 13.47 6.41 24.53
CA HIS A 17 12.24 6.41 23.74
C HIS A 17 12.65 6.53 22.28
N PHE A 18 13.08 5.42 21.68
CA PHE A 18 13.01 5.28 20.23
C PHE A 18 11.51 5.25 19.92
N LEU A 19 11.00 6.36 19.38
CA LEU A 19 9.77 6.32 18.58
C LEU A 19 10.07 5.35 17.42
N LEU A 20 9.59 4.11 17.53
CA LEU A 20 9.47 3.21 16.39
C LEU A 20 8.37 3.79 15.49
N MET A 21 8.74 4.70 14.59
CA MET A 21 7.91 4.96 13.42
C MET A 21 7.97 3.69 12.56
N GLY A 22 6.81 3.11 12.26
CA GLY A 22 6.70 1.88 11.46
C GLY A 22 7.39 2.06 10.12
N VAL A 23 8.31 1.16 9.79
CA VAL A 23 8.87 1.05 8.45
C VAL A 23 7.89 0.22 7.65
N ALA A 24 7.45 0.72 6.49
CA ALA A 24 6.64 -0.06 5.56
C ALA A 24 7.43 -1.32 5.12
N ILE A 25 6.78 -2.47 5.16
CA ILE A 25 7.33 -3.78 4.83
C ILE A 25 6.61 -4.28 3.59
N ASP A 26 7.39 -4.66 2.57
CA ASP A 26 6.89 -5.34 1.39
C ASP A 26 7.86 -6.46 0.97
N LYS A 27 7.71 -7.62 1.61
CA LYS A 27 8.46 -8.84 1.28
C LYS A 27 8.04 -9.45 -0.05
N THR A 28 6.96 -8.99 -0.69
CA THR A 28 6.58 -9.50 -2.02
C THR A 28 7.62 -9.14 -3.08
N LEU A 29 8.41 -8.09 -2.82
CA LEU A 29 9.48 -7.62 -3.68
C LEU A 29 10.88 -8.05 -3.22
N GLU A 30 11.00 -8.69 -2.05
CA GLU A 30 12.27 -9.13 -1.47
C GLU A 30 12.69 -10.49 -2.07
N PRO A 31 13.80 -10.58 -2.82
CA PRO A 31 14.23 -11.83 -3.41
C PRO A 31 14.51 -12.91 -2.36
N GLY A 32 13.92 -14.09 -2.54
CA GLY A 32 14.07 -15.24 -1.64
C GLY A 32 13.12 -15.25 -0.44
N ALA A 33 12.24 -14.25 -0.29
CA ALA A 33 11.18 -14.30 0.71
C ALA A 33 10.20 -15.45 0.40
N VAL A 34 9.82 -16.20 1.42
CA VAL A 34 8.94 -17.38 1.34
C VAL A 34 7.97 -17.39 2.52
N GLY A 35 7.02 -18.33 2.50
CA GLY A 35 6.04 -18.54 3.57
C GLY A 35 4.64 -18.09 3.19
N LYS A 36 3.66 -18.56 3.97
CA LYS A 36 2.23 -18.36 3.72
C LYS A 36 1.85 -16.87 3.60
N THR A 37 2.36 -16.02 4.50
CA THR A 37 2.06 -14.58 4.54
C THR A 37 2.56 -13.84 3.30
N VAL A 38 3.72 -14.24 2.77
CA VAL A 38 4.27 -13.72 1.50
C VAL A 38 3.36 -14.11 0.33
N VAL A 39 2.93 -15.37 0.27
CA VAL A 39 2.01 -15.85 -0.78
C VAL A 39 0.67 -15.14 -0.71
N GLU A 40 0.08 -14.99 0.48
CA GLU A 40 -1.16 -14.23 0.68
C GLU A 40 -1.05 -12.80 0.15
N ALA A 41 0.08 -12.11 0.44
CA ALA A 41 0.34 -10.76 -0.04
C ALA A 41 0.53 -10.69 -1.58
N VAL A 42 1.26 -11.65 -2.18
CA VAL A 42 1.41 -11.74 -3.65
C VAL A 42 0.06 -11.99 -4.33
N ILE A 43 -0.72 -12.96 -3.84
CA ILE A 43 -2.05 -13.28 -4.37
C ILE A 43 -2.98 -12.06 -4.24
N TYR A 44 -2.91 -11.34 -3.13
CA TYR A 44 -3.67 -10.10 -2.95
C TYR A 44 -3.34 -9.07 -4.04
N LYS A 45 -2.06 -8.77 -4.27
CA LYS A 45 -1.62 -7.83 -5.31
C LYS A 45 -2.09 -8.25 -6.71
N ILE A 46 -1.91 -9.54 -7.05
CA ILE A 46 -2.32 -10.08 -8.36
C ILE A 46 -3.84 -9.97 -8.55
N ARG A 47 -4.65 -10.30 -7.53
CA ARG A 47 -6.12 -10.21 -7.62
C ARG A 47 -6.61 -8.78 -7.65
N ALA A 48 -6.00 -7.88 -6.87
CA ALA A 48 -6.33 -6.47 -6.85
C ALA A 48 -6.12 -5.81 -8.24
N SER A 49 -5.10 -6.26 -8.98
CA SER A 49 -4.80 -5.75 -10.33
C SER A 49 -5.87 -6.06 -11.39
N ARG A 50 -6.71 -7.09 -11.17
CA ARG A 50 -7.69 -7.61 -12.15
C ARG A 50 -7.12 -7.91 -13.54
N ILE A 51 -5.80 -8.10 -13.65
CA ILE A 51 -5.12 -8.41 -14.91
C ILE A 51 -5.51 -9.80 -15.41
N PHE A 52 -5.60 -10.75 -14.48
CA PHE A 52 -5.91 -12.14 -14.76
C PHE A 52 -7.37 -12.46 -14.46
N PRO A 53 -7.98 -13.42 -15.19
CA PRO A 53 -9.29 -13.94 -14.83
C PRO A 53 -9.25 -14.63 -13.46
N GLU A 54 -10.43 -14.85 -12.87
CA GLU A 54 -10.58 -15.57 -11.61
C GLU A 54 -9.94 -16.97 -11.69
N ASP A 55 -9.14 -17.29 -10.66
CA ASP A 55 -8.36 -18.53 -10.59
C ASP A 55 -8.97 -19.56 -9.63
N TYR A 56 -10.04 -19.21 -8.91
CA TYR A 56 -10.73 -20.09 -7.95
C TYR A 56 -9.77 -20.68 -6.90
N ASP A 57 -8.86 -19.85 -6.38
CA ASP A 57 -7.77 -20.22 -5.45
C ASP A 57 -6.73 -21.21 -6.04
N PHE A 58 -6.71 -21.41 -7.35
CA PHE A 58 -5.77 -22.31 -8.01
C PHE A 58 -4.32 -21.91 -7.75
N ILE A 59 -3.93 -20.66 -8.00
CA ILE A 59 -2.54 -20.21 -7.84
C ILE A 59 -2.10 -20.30 -6.37
N TYR A 60 -3.00 -20.01 -5.42
CA TYR A 60 -2.73 -20.23 -3.99
C TYR A 60 -2.48 -21.70 -3.65
N ARG A 61 -3.29 -22.63 -4.20
CA ARG A 61 -3.13 -24.08 -4.01
C ARG A 61 -1.85 -24.61 -4.65
N VAL A 62 -1.48 -24.10 -5.83
CA VAL A 62 -0.24 -24.45 -6.52
C VAL A 62 0.98 -24.04 -5.69
N ALA A 63 0.99 -22.86 -5.06
CA ALA A 63 2.08 -22.44 -4.19
C ALA A 63 2.37 -23.44 -3.05
N TYR A 64 1.31 -23.98 -2.44
CA TYR A 64 1.44 -24.99 -1.40
C TYR A 64 1.85 -26.36 -1.96
N ALA A 65 1.17 -26.84 -3.01
CA ALA A 65 1.45 -28.15 -3.60
C ALA A 65 2.83 -28.22 -4.28
N GLU A 66 3.37 -27.10 -4.74
CA GLU A 66 4.68 -27.09 -5.40
C GLU A 66 5.86 -27.04 -4.41
N SER A 67 5.76 -26.22 -3.37
CA SER A 67 6.91 -25.89 -2.51
C SER A 67 6.55 -25.61 -1.05
N HIS A 68 5.32 -25.89 -0.60
CA HIS A 68 4.80 -25.46 0.70
C HIS A 68 5.03 -23.95 0.94
N PHE A 69 4.55 -23.13 0.00
CA PHE A 69 4.74 -21.67 0.00
C PHE A 69 6.21 -21.21 -0.08
N GLY A 70 7.08 -22.04 -0.66
CA GLY A 70 8.50 -21.76 -0.87
C GLY A 70 9.40 -22.29 0.25
N GLU A 71 8.85 -22.83 1.33
CA GLU A 71 9.61 -23.31 2.49
C GLU A 71 10.27 -24.68 2.25
N ASP A 72 9.68 -25.50 1.39
CA ASP A 72 10.16 -26.83 1.06
C ASP A 72 10.11 -27.06 -0.47
N PRO A 73 10.97 -26.37 -1.24
CA PRO A 73 11.06 -26.55 -2.68
C PRO A 73 11.65 -27.93 -2.98
N GLN A 74 10.80 -28.83 -3.48
CA GLN A 74 11.15 -30.24 -3.70
C GLN A 74 12.16 -30.46 -4.84
N ASN A 75 12.36 -29.48 -5.73
CA ASN A 75 13.30 -29.59 -6.85
C ASN A 75 14.09 -28.30 -7.09
N SER A 76 15.40 -28.35 -6.83
CA SER A 76 16.32 -27.21 -7.00
C SER A 76 16.53 -26.75 -8.45
N SER A 77 16.01 -27.48 -9.45
CA SER A 77 16.03 -27.09 -10.87
C SER A 77 14.88 -26.15 -11.25
N PHE A 78 13.96 -25.87 -10.33
CA PHE A 78 12.79 -25.01 -10.49
C PHE A 78 12.98 -23.78 -9.59
N LEU A 79 12.44 -22.62 -9.98
CA LEU A 79 12.69 -21.37 -9.25
C LEU A 79 11.41 -20.67 -8.79
N GLY A 80 11.53 -19.95 -7.67
CA GLY A 80 10.47 -19.18 -7.03
C GLY A 80 9.47 -20.06 -6.26
N ILE A 81 8.54 -19.44 -5.55
CA ILE A 81 7.55 -20.15 -4.74
C ILE A 81 6.69 -21.09 -5.62
N TRP A 82 6.35 -20.66 -6.83
CA TRP A 82 5.49 -21.42 -7.75
C TRP A 82 6.22 -22.43 -8.64
N GLN A 83 7.54 -22.61 -8.42
CA GLN A 83 8.38 -23.64 -9.01
C GLN A 83 8.18 -23.76 -10.54
N LEU A 84 8.61 -22.74 -11.29
CA LEU A 84 8.64 -22.80 -12.77
C LEU A 84 10.05 -23.08 -13.29
N ARG A 85 10.13 -23.83 -14.39
CA ARG A 85 11.37 -24.08 -15.14
C ARG A 85 11.70 -22.89 -16.04
N GLU A 86 12.97 -22.79 -16.43
CA GLU A 86 13.43 -21.74 -17.35
C GLU A 86 12.68 -21.76 -18.69
N GLU A 87 12.37 -22.95 -19.21
CA GLU A 87 11.59 -23.09 -20.45
C GLU A 87 10.17 -22.53 -20.31
N GLU A 88 9.50 -22.79 -19.20
CA GLU A 88 8.13 -22.30 -18.93
C GLU A 88 8.12 -20.79 -18.76
N PHE A 89 9.07 -20.25 -18.00
CA PHE A 89 9.26 -18.81 -17.89
C PHE A 89 9.47 -18.16 -19.26
N ASN A 90 10.32 -18.74 -20.12
CA ASN A 90 10.55 -18.22 -21.46
C ASN A 90 9.28 -18.23 -22.33
N GLN A 91 8.40 -19.22 -22.16
CA GLN A 91 7.10 -19.23 -22.84
C GLN A 91 6.18 -18.08 -22.38
N THR A 92 6.25 -17.68 -21.10
CA THR A 92 5.47 -16.52 -20.59
C THR A 92 5.85 -15.19 -21.27
N ARG A 93 6.99 -15.14 -21.97
CA ARG A 93 7.47 -13.96 -22.73
C ARG A 93 7.02 -13.97 -24.19
N SER A 94 6.17 -14.92 -24.57
CA SER A 94 5.60 -15.02 -25.92
C SER A 94 4.71 -13.81 -26.26
N GLY A 95 4.72 -13.39 -27.53
CA GLY A 95 3.84 -12.32 -28.02
C GLY A 95 2.34 -12.62 -27.91
N LEU A 96 1.96 -13.88 -27.66
CA LEU A 96 0.57 -14.27 -27.36
C LEU A 96 0.04 -13.60 -26.08
N LEU A 97 0.93 -13.21 -25.17
CA LEU A 97 0.59 -12.63 -23.86
C LEU A 97 0.78 -11.11 -23.79
N ASN A 98 1.01 -10.43 -24.94
CA ASN A 98 1.26 -8.99 -24.99
C ASN A 98 0.24 -8.15 -24.22
N LYS A 99 -1.05 -8.52 -24.27
CA LYS A 99 -2.11 -7.85 -23.49
C LYS A 99 -1.77 -7.86 -22.00
N PHE A 100 -1.42 -9.02 -21.46
CA PHE A 100 -1.06 -9.16 -20.05
C PHE A 100 0.26 -8.47 -19.74
N HIS A 101 1.26 -8.50 -20.63
CA HIS A 101 2.52 -7.77 -20.43
C HIS A 101 2.30 -6.27 -20.32
N THR A 102 1.47 -5.68 -21.17
CA THR A 102 1.10 -4.26 -21.10
C THR A 102 0.39 -3.94 -19.79
N GLN A 103 -0.58 -4.77 -19.39
CA GLN A 103 -1.30 -4.58 -18.13
C GLN A 103 -0.38 -4.72 -16.90
N ILE A 104 0.56 -5.68 -16.90
CA ILE A 104 1.55 -5.85 -15.83
C ILE A 104 2.49 -4.65 -15.76
N LYS A 105 2.94 -4.13 -16.90
CA LYS A 105 3.77 -2.92 -16.93
C LYS A 105 3.02 -1.72 -16.37
N SER A 106 1.75 -1.56 -16.75
CA SER A 106 0.93 -0.44 -16.30
C SER A 106 0.56 -0.46 -14.82
N HIS A 107 0.51 -1.63 -14.18
CA HIS A 107 0.00 -1.75 -12.80
C HIS A 107 1.09 -2.09 -11.76
N PHE A 108 2.22 -2.65 -12.19
CA PHE A 108 3.31 -3.05 -11.30
C PHE A 108 4.64 -2.39 -11.66
N ASP A 109 4.67 -1.53 -12.69
CA ASP A 109 5.89 -0.99 -13.33
C ASP A 109 6.89 -2.07 -13.81
N VAL A 110 6.44 -3.32 -14.00
CA VAL A 110 7.31 -4.44 -14.40
C VAL A 110 7.36 -4.58 -15.91
N THR A 111 8.52 -4.29 -16.51
CA THR A 111 8.77 -4.60 -17.93
C THR A 111 9.05 -6.09 -18.11
N TRP A 112 7.99 -6.91 -18.28
CA TRP A 112 8.08 -8.38 -18.27
C TRP A 112 9.14 -8.94 -19.23
N LEU A 113 9.26 -8.33 -20.42
CA LEU A 113 10.20 -8.77 -21.47
C LEU A 113 11.68 -8.50 -21.13
N GLU A 114 11.99 -7.72 -20.09
CA GLU A 114 13.37 -7.46 -19.63
C GLU A 114 13.81 -8.43 -18.52
N LEU A 115 12.86 -9.13 -17.88
CA LEU A 115 13.16 -10.09 -16.83
C LEU A 115 13.89 -11.33 -17.37
N ASN A 116 14.68 -11.97 -16.53
CA ASN A 116 15.30 -13.26 -16.82
C ASN A 116 14.79 -14.31 -15.83
N TRP A 117 15.13 -15.58 -16.04
CA TRP A 117 14.60 -16.65 -15.19
C TRP A 117 14.96 -16.45 -13.71
N ALA A 118 16.17 -15.96 -13.41
CA ALA A 118 16.60 -15.68 -12.03
C ALA A 118 15.75 -14.61 -11.33
N SER A 119 15.06 -13.75 -12.08
CA SER A 119 14.09 -12.78 -11.54
C SER A 119 12.94 -13.46 -10.78
N LEU A 120 12.64 -14.74 -11.04
CA LEU A 120 11.60 -15.48 -10.32
C LEU A 120 11.95 -15.76 -8.85
N ASN A 121 13.15 -15.43 -8.40
CA ASN A 121 13.46 -15.41 -6.96
C ASN A 121 12.69 -14.30 -6.21
N ASN A 122 12.17 -13.30 -6.92
CA ASN A 122 11.24 -12.32 -6.37
C ASN A 122 9.81 -12.94 -6.29
N PRO A 123 9.15 -12.94 -5.13
CA PRO A 123 7.84 -13.57 -4.95
C PRO A 123 6.74 -13.05 -5.88
N LEU A 124 6.64 -11.73 -6.06
CA LEU A 124 5.66 -11.13 -6.96
C LEU A 124 5.89 -11.60 -8.40
N TYR A 125 7.14 -11.63 -8.86
CA TYR A 125 7.46 -12.09 -10.22
C TYR A 125 7.20 -13.60 -10.37
N SER A 126 7.47 -14.39 -9.33
CA SER A 126 7.12 -15.82 -9.32
C SER A 126 5.61 -16.04 -9.48
N GLY A 127 4.78 -15.29 -8.74
CA GLY A 127 3.32 -15.38 -8.83
C GLY A 127 2.75 -14.88 -10.17
N LEU A 128 3.30 -13.78 -10.71
CA LEU A 128 2.94 -13.27 -12.04
C LEU A 128 3.30 -14.27 -13.14
N ALA A 129 4.47 -14.92 -13.04
CA ALA A 129 4.90 -15.93 -14.00
C ALA A 129 4.00 -17.16 -13.95
N ALA A 130 3.61 -17.63 -12.76
CA ALA A 130 2.65 -18.72 -12.59
C ALA A 130 1.30 -18.39 -13.24
N SER A 131 0.82 -17.17 -13.02
CA SER A 131 -0.46 -16.69 -13.57
C SER A 131 -0.41 -16.59 -15.10
N LEU A 132 0.67 -16.03 -15.66
CA LEU A 132 0.92 -15.97 -17.11
C LEU A 132 1.06 -17.34 -17.75
N HIS A 133 1.75 -18.28 -17.07
CA HIS A 133 1.89 -19.65 -17.54
C HIS A 133 0.54 -20.32 -17.73
N CYS A 134 -0.41 -20.11 -16.81
CA CYS A 134 -1.78 -20.58 -16.97
C CYS A 134 -2.51 -19.96 -18.19
N GLN A 135 -2.15 -18.74 -18.62
CA GLN A 135 -2.78 -18.08 -19.77
C GLN A 135 -2.26 -18.59 -21.13
N LEU A 136 -1.24 -19.45 -21.15
CA LEU A 136 -0.71 -20.05 -22.38
C LEU A 136 -1.64 -21.15 -22.94
N TYR A 137 -2.59 -21.63 -22.15
CA TYR A 137 -3.45 -22.75 -22.50
C TYR A 137 -4.88 -22.28 -22.81
N PRO A 138 -5.57 -22.89 -23.78
CA PRO A 138 -6.94 -22.53 -24.12
C PRO A 138 -7.96 -23.01 -23.08
N GLU A 139 -7.63 -24.02 -22.26
CA GLU A 139 -8.47 -24.44 -21.15
C GLU A 139 -8.45 -23.40 -20.02
N ILE A 140 -9.63 -22.97 -19.60
CA ILE A 140 -9.80 -22.07 -18.45
C ILE A 140 -9.53 -22.85 -17.16
N ILE A 141 -8.95 -22.19 -16.16
CA ILE A 141 -8.75 -22.76 -14.82
C ILE A 141 -10.10 -23.24 -14.27
N PRO A 142 -10.26 -24.54 -13.97
CA PRO A 142 -11.54 -25.08 -13.50
C PRO A 142 -11.95 -24.56 -12.12
N GLU A 143 -13.25 -24.55 -11.85
CA GLU A 143 -13.81 -24.06 -10.58
C GLU A 143 -13.62 -25.06 -9.42
N THR A 144 -13.72 -26.37 -9.72
CA THR A 144 -13.67 -27.43 -8.69
C THR A 144 -12.26 -27.92 -8.42
N LYS A 145 -11.94 -28.23 -7.16
CA LYS A 145 -10.62 -28.77 -6.76
C LYS A 145 -10.20 -30.01 -7.55
N SER A 146 -11.16 -30.92 -7.81
CA SER A 146 -10.91 -32.14 -8.58
C SER A 146 -10.56 -31.84 -10.04
N ALA A 147 -11.27 -30.93 -10.70
CA ALA A 147 -10.94 -30.53 -12.05
C ALA A 147 -9.62 -29.75 -12.11
N GLN A 148 -9.36 -28.89 -11.12
CA GLN A 148 -8.09 -28.19 -10.97
C GLN A 148 -6.91 -29.14 -10.81
N ALA A 149 -7.06 -30.24 -10.09
CA ALA A 149 -6.01 -31.24 -9.94
C ALA A 149 -5.61 -31.86 -11.29
N ASN A 150 -6.59 -32.19 -12.13
CA ASN A 150 -6.35 -32.68 -13.49
C ASN A 150 -5.74 -31.59 -14.38
N PHE A 151 -6.19 -30.34 -14.24
CA PHE A 151 -5.62 -29.19 -14.96
C PHE A 151 -4.15 -28.97 -14.57
N TRP A 152 -3.84 -29.01 -13.28
CA TRP A 152 -2.48 -28.87 -12.76
C TRP A 152 -1.56 -29.99 -13.24
N GLU A 153 -2.00 -31.26 -13.16
CA GLU A 153 -1.23 -32.41 -13.65
C GLU A 153 -0.94 -32.29 -15.15
N LYS A 154 -1.93 -31.85 -15.95
CA LYS A 154 -1.81 -31.75 -17.40
C LYS A 154 -0.95 -30.56 -17.85
N PHE A 155 -1.16 -29.39 -17.26
CA PHE A 155 -0.66 -28.12 -17.80
C PHE A 155 0.41 -27.45 -16.96
N TYR A 156 0.41 -27.67 -15.65
CA TYR A 156 1.27 -26.93 -14.75
C TYR A 156 2.48 -27.75 -14.32
N THR A 157 2.26 -28.81 -13.55
CA THR A 157 3.37 -29.58 -12.98
C THR A 157 4.08 -30.42 -14.05
N LYS A 158 5.39 -30.60 -13.85
CA LYS A 158 6.28 -31.40 -14.72
C LYS A 158 7.16 -32.35 -13.91
N GLN A 159 6.77 -32.61 -12.66
CA GLN A 159 7.45 -33.57 -11.82
C GLN A 159 6.72 -34.91 -11.95
N ASP A 160 7.42 -35.95 -12.43
CA ASP A 160 6.82 -37.26 -12.75
C ASP A 160 6.16 -37.94 -11.54
N ASN A 161 6.50 -37.53 -10.31
CA ASN A 161 5.93 -38.04 -9.06
C ASN A 161 4.69 -37.28 -8.56
N LYS A 162 4.33 -36.17 -9.21
CA LYS A 162 3.25 -35.26 -8.81
C LYS A 162 2.03 -35.44 -9.72
N THR A 163 1.06 -36.22 -9.25
CA THR A 163 -0.19 -36.54 -9.99
C THR A 163 -1.37 -35.69 -9.51
N ALA A 164 -2.50 -35.68 -10.21
CA ALA A 164 -3.73 -35.03 -9.72
C ALA A 164 -4.12 -35.52 -8.31
N SER A 165 -3.86 -36.79 -7.99
CA SER A 165 -4.11 -37.35 -6.65
C SER A 165 -3.23 -36.69 -5.58
N TYR A 166 -1.97 -36.38 -5.90
CA TYR A 166 -1.08 -35.65 -5.00
C TYR A 166 -1.60 -34.24 -4.73
N PHE A 167 -1.99 -33.50 -5.78
CA PHE A 167 -2.55 -32.15 -5.63
C PHE A 167 -3.79 -32.14 -4.73
N LEU A 168 -4.69 -33.11 -4.89
CA LEU A 168 -5.86 -33.25 -4.02
C LEU A 168 -5.48 -33.47 -2.56
N ILE A 169 -4.50 -34.35 -2.29
CA ILE A 169 -4.05 -34.61 -0.92
C ILE A 169 -3.44 -33.36 -0.29
N GLU A 170 -2.58 -32.63 -1.00
CA GLU A 170 -1.95 -31.41 -0.48
C GLU A 170 -2.97 -30.29 -0.26
N THR A 171 -3.92 -30.12 -1.19
CA THR A 171 -4.98 -29.11 -1.03
C THR A 171 -5.96 -29.44 0.11
N GLU A 172 -6.22 -30.71 0.38
CA GLU A 172 -6.96 -31.13 1.57
C GLU A 172 -6.19 -30.87 2.87
N LYS A 173 -4.86 -31.06 2.89
CA LYS A 173 -4.04 -30.69 4.06
C LYS A 173 -4.10 -29.19 4.30
N LEU A 174 -3.86 -28.39 3.27
CA LEU A 174 -3.96 -26.94 3.32
C LEU A 174 -5.31 -26.46 3.85
N GLN A 175 -6.42 -27.09 3.42
CA GLN A 175 -7.75 -26.75 3.91
C GLN A 175 -7.95 -27.13 5.39
N ARG A 176 -7.37 -28.23 5.87
CA ARG A 176 -7.42 -28.64 7.29
C ARG A 176 -6.54 -27.76 8.18
N GLU A 177 -5.42 -27.28 7.66
CA GLU A 177 -4.47 -26.38 8.33
C GLU A 177 -4.95 -24.92 8.31
N THR A 178 -5.88 -24.58 7.42
CA THR A 178 -6.52 -23.26 7.44
C THR A 178 -7.47 -23.20 8.65
N PRO A 179 -7.25 -22.30 9.63
CA PRO A 179 -8.06 -22.26 10.83
C PRO A 179 -9.55 -22.14 10.51
N SER A 180 -10.38 -22.96 11.16
CA SER A 180 -11.83 -22.80 11.15
C SER A 180 -12.17 -21.40 11.66
N CYS A 181 -13.15 -20.75 11.05
CA CYS A 181 -13.56 -19.42 11.47
C CYS A 181 -14.22 -19.44 12.85
N ASP A 182 -13.43 -19.11 13.88
CA ASP A 182 -13.90 -18.74 15.22
C ASP A 182 -14.14 -17.22 15.33
N GLY A 183 -14.22 -16.53 14.19
CA GLY A 183 -14.45 -15.10 14.10
C GLY A 183 -15.73 -14.66 14.81
N LYS A 184 -15.70 -13.47 15.39
CA LYS A 184 -16.88 -12.82 15.98
C LYS A 184 -17.59 -12.06 14.89
N LEU A 185 -18.74 -12.52 14.39
CA LEU A 185 -19.49 -11.87 13.29
C LEU A 185 -21.00 -12.13 13.39
N ASP A 186 -21.79 -11.27 12.76
CA ASP A 186 -23.21 -11.52 12.50
C ASP A 186 -23.37 -11.81 11.00
N ALA A 187 -23.82 -13.02 10.65
CA ALA A 187 -23.95 -13.46 9.26
C ALA A 187 -25.42 -13.70 8.88
N VAL A 188 -25.83 -13.14 7.74
CA VAL A 188 -27.12 -13.43 7.11
C VAL A 188 -26.86 -13.97 5.70
N ILE A 189 -27.56 -15.03 5.31
CA ILE A 189 -27.50 -15.61 3.97
C ILE A 189 -28.85 -15.44 3.29
N ILE A 190 -28.85 -14.88 2.08
CA ILE A 190 -30.01 -14.82 1.18
C ILE A 190 -29.85 -15.89 0.10
N LEU A 191 -30.85 -16.75 -0.03
CA LEU A 191 -30.97 -17.76 -1.07
C LEU A 191 -32.00 -17.35 -2.11
N ASP A 192 -31.75 -17.74 -3.36
CA ASP A 192 -32.59 -17.48 -4.53
C ASP A 192 -33.75 -18.47 -4.59
N GLY A 193 -34.92 -18.02 -4.16
CA GLY A 193 -36.17 -18.77 -4.24
C GLY A 193 -36.66 -19.03 -5.66
N SER A 194 -36.06 -18.45 -6.70
CA SER A 194 -36.40 -18.73 -8.10
C SER A 194 -35.74 -20.00 -8.65
N VAL A 195 -34.69 -20.48 -7.99
CA VAL A 195 -33.98 -21.71 -8.33
C VAL A 195 -34.82 -22.89 -7.89
N VAL A 196 -35.04 -23.91 -8.72
CA VAL A 196 -35.93 -25.06 -8.40
C VAL A 196 -35.21 -26.41 -8.47
N GLY A 197 -35.83 -27.44 -7.89
CA GLY A 197 -35.37 -28.84 -8.01
C GLY A 197 -33.99 -29.07 -7.40
N LYS A 198 -33.13 -29.85 -8.10
CA LYS A 198 -31.81 -30.25 -7.61
C LYS A 198 -30.91 -29.04 -7.30
N ALA A 199 -30.96 -27.99 -8.10
CA ALA A 199 -30.16 -26.79 -7.90
C ALA A 199 -30.49 -26.09 -6.57
N PHE A 200 -31.77 -26.01 -6.21
CA PHE A 200 -32.20 -25.45 -4.92
C PHE A 200 -31.78 -26.33 -3.73
N GLU A 201 -31.75 -27.65 -3.90
CA GLU A 201 -31.20 -28.55 -2.87
C GLU A 201 -29.69 -28.31 -2.66
N VAL A 202 -28.93 -28.06 -3.73
CA VAL A 202 -27.50 -27.71 -3.64
C VAL A 202 -27.32 -26.36 -2.94
N GLU A 203 -28.14 -25.37 -3.25
CA GLU A 203 -28.11 -24.05 -2.60
C GLU A 203 -28.42 -24.13 -1.10
N LYS A 204 -29.41 -24.94 -0.69
CA LYS A 204 -29.68 -25.23 0.73
C LYS A 204 -28.52 -25.95 1.42
N GLN A 205 -27.86 -26.86 0.70
CA GLN A 205 -26.70 -27.58 1.21
C GLN A 205 -25.50 -26.63 1.39
N PHE A 206 -25.24 -25.75 0.42
CA PHE A 206 -24.25 -24.68 0.54
C PHE A 206 -24.50 -23.80 1.77
N ALA A 207 -25.75 -23.32 1.95
CA ALA A 207 -26.11 -22.52 3.12
C ALA A 207 -25.86 -23.27 4.43
N THR A 208 -26.19 -24.57 4.45
CA THR A 208 -25.91 -25.46 5.59
C THR A 208 -24.42 -25.56 5.86
N ASP A 209 -23.61 -25.85 4.85
CA ASP A 209 -22.17 -26.04 5.01
C ASP A 209 -21.50 -24.76 5.52
N LEU A 210 -21.86 -23.60 4.95
CA LEU A 210 -21.38 -22.30 5.39
C LEU A 210 -21.79 -21.97 6.84
N ILE A 211 -23.05 -22.18 7.23
CA ILE A 211 -23.43 -21.92 8.64
C ILE A 211 -22.75 -22.88 9.61
N THR A 212 -22.43 -24.10 9.19
CA THR A 212 -21.74 -25.09 10.04
C THR A 212 -20.24 -24.86 10.14
N SER A 213 -19.63 -24.15 9.19
CA SER A 213 -18.21 -23.79 9.27
C SER A 213 -17.94 -22.65 10.25
N PHE A 214 -18.96 -21.85 10.59
CA PHE A 214 -18.84 -20.83 11.63
C PHE A 214 -19.03 -21.40 13.04
N SER A 215 -18.37 -20.78 14.03
CA SER A 215 -18.51 -21.12 15.45
C SER A 215 -19.97 -21.37 15.89
N SER A 216 -20.18 -22.39 16.73
CA SER A 216 -21.48 -22.70 17.31
C SER A 216 -21.81 -21.86 18.55
N ASN A 217 -20.86 -21.03 19.01
CA ASN A 217 -21.08 -20.12 20.12
C ASN A 217 -21.84 -18.87 19.65
N ASN A 218 -23.10 -18.73 20.08
CA ASN A 218 -23.97 -17.61 19.74
C ASN A 218 -23.51 -16.25 20.34
N GLU A 219 -22.55 -16.26 21.28
CA GLU A 219 -21.87 -15.03 21.71
C GLU A 219 -20.90 -14.53 20.65
N TYR A 220 -20.29 -15.43 19.86
CA TYR A 220 -19.32 -15.09 18.83
C TYR A 220 -19.99 -14.89 17.48
N VAL A 221 -20.83 -15.85 17.07
CA VAL A 221 -21.49 -15.83 15.76
C VAL A 221 -23.00 -15.88 15.88
N ARG A 222 -23.70 -14.91 15.29
CA ARG A 222 -25.15 -15.00 15.05
C ARG A 222 -25.41 -15.26 13.57
N LYS A 223 -26.42 -16.10 13.30
CA LYS A 223 -26.69 -16.64 11.97
C LYS A 223 -28.14 -16.41 11.58
N GLY A 224 -28.38 -15.93 10.37
CA GLY A 224 -29.71 -15.74 9.79
C GLY A 224 -29.75 -16.31 8.37
N VAL A 225 -30.89 -16.86 7.98
CA VAL A 225 -31.11 -17.37 6.62
C VAL A 225 -32.46 -16.90 6.11
N ILE A 226 -32.46 -16.39 4.89
CA ILE A 226 -33.60 -15.85 4.16
C ILE A 226 -33.64 -16.55 2.79
N VAL A 227 -34.84 -16.83 2.30
CA VAL A 227 -35.07 -17.21 0.90
C VAL A 227 -35.90 -16.11 0.26
N THR A 228 -35.57 -15.66 -0.95
CA THR A 228 -36.45 -14.75 -1.71
C THR A 228 -37.80 -15.44 -1.93
N GLY A 229 -38.89 -14.70 -2.15
CA GLY A 229 -40.24 -15.29 -2.26
C GLY A 229 -41.11 -14.60 -3.30
N TYR A 230 -42.37 -15.02 -3.41
CA TYR A 230 -43.31 -14.52 -4.43
C TYR A 230 -43.70 -13.06 -4.19
N ILE A 231 -44.24 -12.74 -3.00
CA ILE A 231 -44.63 -11.36 -2.66
C ILE A 231 -43.67 -10.76 -1.63
N SER A 232 -43.10 -11.60 -0.77
CA SER A 232 -42.16 -11.18 0.27
C SER A 232 -41.12 -12.28 0.51
N PRO A 233 -39.91 -11.92 0.99
CA PRO A 233 -38.93 -12.90 1.43
C PRO A 233 -39.46 -13.78 2.56
N VAL A 234 -38.92 -15.00 2.66
CA VAL A 234 -39.24 -15.96 3.72
C VAL A 234 -38.02 -16.11 4.62
N GLY A 235 -38.14 -15.67 5.88
CA GLY A 235 -37.13 -15.90 6.90
C GLY A 235 -37.15 -17.35 7.40
N ILE A 236 -36.09 -18.12 7.17
CA ILE A 236 -35.93 -19.46 7.74
C ILE A 236 -35.66 -19.33 9.25
N PHE A 237 -34.72 -18.46 9.62
CA PHE A 237 -34.52 -17.96 10.99
C PHE A 237 -33.70 -16.66 10.96
N GLY A 238 -33.81 -15.83 11.99
CA GLY A 238 -33.06 -14.57 12.13
C GLY A 238 -31.92 -14.64 13.15
N LEU A 239 -31.16 -13.56 13.30
CA LEU A 239 -29.95 -13.49 14.14
C LEU A 239 -30.18 -13.72 15.64
N THR A 240 -31.41 -13.54 16.12
CA THR A 240 -31.79 -13.72 17.54
C THR A 240 -32.36 -15.10 17.85
N ASN A 241 -32.28 -16.04 16.91
CA ASN A 241 -32.77 -17.40 17.11
C ASN A 241 -31.98 -18.13 18.20
N THR A 242 -32.63 -19.08 18.87
CA THR A 242 -32.04 -19.93 19.92
C THR A 242 -31.86 -21.38 19.46
N LEU A 243 -31.84 -21.62 18.15
CA LEU A 243 -31.74 -22.96 17.58
C LEU A 243 -30.31 -23.48 17.72
N SER A 244 -30.14 -24.77 18.02
CA SER A 244 -28.86 -25.46 17.91
C SER A 244 -28.40 -25.56 16.45
N ALA A 245 -27.10 -25.79 16.23
CA ALA A 245 -26.55 -25.96 14.87
C ALA A 245 -27.27 -27.08 14.08
N ASN A 246 -27.63 -28.18 14.74
CA ASN A 246 -28.39 -29.28 14.12
C ASN A 246 -29.82 -28.87 13.75
N GLU A 247 -30.47 -28.06 14.58
CA GLU A 247 -31.82 -27.54 14.28
C GLU A 247 -31.79 -26.49 13.16
N GLN A 248 -30.78 -25.61 13.14
CA GLN A 248 -30.57 -24.66 12.05
C GLN A 248 -30.39 -25.41 10.73
N ARG A 249 -29.49 -26.39 10.68
CA ARG A 249 -29.29 -27.28 9.53
C ARG A 249 -30.59 -27.95 9.09
N ALA A 250 -31.30 -28.59 10.02
CA ALA A 250 -32.56 -29.26 9.70
C ALA A 250 -33.62 -28.30 9.16
N LYS A 251 -33.67 -27.06 9.66
CA LYS A 251 -34.64 -26.05 9.22
C LYS A 251 -34.33 -25.52 7.82
N ILE A 252 -33.06 -25.33 7.47
CA ILE A 252 -32.62 -24.98 6.11
C ILE A 252 -33.00 -26.09 5.15
N LEU A 253 -32.57 -27.33 5.41
CA LEU A 253 -32.80 -28.46 4.50
C LEU A 253 -34.29 -28.74 4.25
N ARG A 254 -35.16 -28.49 5.25
CA ARG A 254 -36.62 -28.63 5.14
C ARG A 254 -37.32 -27.43 4.50
N ALA A 255 -36.62 -26.34 4.22
CA ALA A 255 -37.21 -25.17 3.57
C ALA A 255 -37.76 -25.58 2.19
N GLY A 256 -39.04 -25.29 1.97
CA GLY A 256 -39.70 -25.49 0.69
C GLY A 256 -39.29 -24.42 -0.30
N ASN A 257 -39.21 -24.77 -1.57
CA ASN A 257 -39.00 -23.79 -2.61
C ASN A 257 -40.27 -22.95 -2.84
N PRO A 258 -40.18 -21.61 -2.92
CA PRO A 258 -41.32 -20.73 -3.18
C PRO A 258 -41.99 -20.94 -4.55
N ASN A 259 -41.34 -21.64 -5.48
CA ASN A 259 -41.76 -21.90 -6.86
C ASN A 259 -42.07 -20.62 -7.63
N VAL A 260 -41.12 -19.69 -7.63
CA VAL A 260 -41.21 -18.40 -8.35
C VAL A 260 -40.26 -18.41 -9.54
N ASN A 261 -40.57 -17.66 -10.60
CA ASN A 261 -39.75 -17.58 -11.81
C ASN A 261 -39.02 -16.22 -11.97
N TYR A 262 -38.96 -15.45 -10.89
CA TYR A 262 -38.26 -14.17 -10.78
C TYR A 262 -37.65 -14.05 -9.38
N VAL A 263 -36.66 -13.18 -9.23
CA VAL A 263 -35.99 -12.92 -7.94
C VAL A 263 -36.23 -11.48 -7.49
N LEU A 264 -36.57 -11.30 -6.21
CA LEU A 264 -36.79 -10.00 -5.55
C LEU A 264 -35.69 -9.76 -4.52
N LEU A 265 -34.49 -9.37 -4.97
CA LEU A 265 -33.33 -9.17 -4.11
C LEU A 265 -33.46 -7.89 -3.27
N ASN A 266 -34.05 -6.80 -3.77
CA ASN A 266 -34.18 -5.59 -2.96
C ASN A 266 -35.02 -5.85 -1.71
N ALA A 267 -36.18 -6.50 -1.87
CA ALA A 267 -37.02 -6.89 -0.74
C ALA A 267 -36.28 -7.80 0.26
N ALA A 268 -35.48 -8.77 -0.22
CA ALA A 268 -34.70 -9.66 0.63
C ALA A 268 -33.55 -8.95 1.36
N ILE A 269 -32.89 -7.99 0.71
CA ILE A 269 -31.85 -7.16 1.30
C ILE A 269 -32.44 -6.28 2.41
N GLU A 270 -33.58 -5.61 2.17
CA GLU A 270 -34.27 -4.84 3.21
C GLU A 270 -34.66 -5.71 4.41
N TYR A 271 -35.13 -6.92 4.14
CA TYR A 271 -35.46 -7.89 5.17
C TYR A 271 -34.23 -8.33 5.98
N ALA A 272 -33.09 -8.54 5.31
CA ALA A 272 -31.81 -8.82 5.97
C ALA A 272 -31.31 -7.64 6.82
N ILE A 273 -31.41 -6.41 6.33
CA ILE A 273 -31.07 -5.21 7.10
C ILE A 273 -31.89 -5.15 8.40
N ASN A 274 -33.18 -5.50 8.35
CA ASN A 274 -34.02 -5.57 9.55
C ASN A 274 -33.56 -6.66 10.55
N TYR A 275 -33.02 -7.79 10.08
CA TYR A 275 -32.37 -8.76 10.99
C TYR A 275 -31.19 -8.13 11.72
N PHE A 276 -30.31 -7.41 11.02
CA PHE A 276 -29.18 -6.73 11.65
C PHE A 276 -29.62 -5.64 12.64
N LYS A 277 -30.63 -4.84 12.28
CA LYS A 277 -31.16 -3.77 13.15
C LYS A 277 -31.85 -4.27 14.41
N SER A 278 -32.56 -5.41 14.32
CA SER A 278 -33.32 -5.96 15.44
C SER A 278 -32.47 -6.82 16.37
N ALA A 279 -31.27 -7.25 15.93
CA ALA A 279 -30.35 -7.99 16.77
C ALA A 279 -29.74 -7.08 17.86
N PRO A 280 -29.52 -7.57 19.10
CA PRO A 280 -28.80 -6.81 20.11
C PRO A 280 -27.47 -6.28 19.59
N GLU A 281 -27.20 -5.00 19.80
CA GLU A 281 -26.00 -4.35 19.25
C GLU A 281 -24.73 -5.03 19.78
N ARG A 282 -23.84 -5.37 18.84
CA ARG A 282 -22.48 -5.84 19.11
C ARG A 282 -21.58 -5.19 18.08
N LEU A 283 -20.33 -4.96 18.45
CA LEU A 283 -19.31 -4.47 17.53
C LEU A 283 -18.71 -5.63 16.72
N HIS A 284 -19.55 -6.54 16.25
CA HIS A 284 -19.14 -7.63 15.39
C HIS A 284 -19.34 -7.18 13.93
N PRO A 285 -18.46 -7.54 12.99
CA PRO A 285 -18.71 -7.36 11.56
C PRO A 285 -20.05 -7.96 11.16
N LYS A 286 -20.79 -7.23 10.33
CA LYS A 286 -22.06 -7.67 9.74
C LYS A 286 -21.79 -8.13 8.32
N VAL A 287 -22.10 -9.38 8.02
CA VAL A 287 -21.84 -9.99 6.71
C VAL A 287 -23.13 -10.51 6.11
N LEU A 288 -23.43 -10.07 4.88
CA LEU A 288 -24.57 -10.53 4.10
C LEU A 288 -24.08 -11.31 2.88
N THR A 289 -24.32 -12.61 2.85
CA THR A 289 -24.04 -13.44 1.66
C THR A 289 -25.30 -13.55 0.81
N ILE A 290 -25.21 -13.24 -0.48
CA ILE A 290 -26.32 -13.26 -1.44
C ILE A 290 -25.99 -14.29 -2.51
N VAL A 291 -26.80 -15.35 -2.63
CA VAL A 291 -26.74 -16.29 -3.74
C VAL A 291 -27.85 -15.95 -4.71
N THR A 292 -27.52 -15.85 -6.00
CA THR A 292 -28.52 -15.59 -7.05
C THR A 292 -28.11 -16.12 -8.42
N SER A 293 -29.09 -16.42 -9.26
CA SER A 293 -28.91 -16.86 -10.64
C SER A 293 -29.33 -15.83 -11.70
N SER A 294 -29.97 -14.74 -11.29
CA SER A 294 -30.60 -13.79 -12.22
C SER A 294 -30.63 -12.36 -11.67
N ILE A 295 -30.91 -11.40 -12.57
CA ILE A 295 -31.03 -9.99 -12.21
C ILE A 295 -32.29 -9.77 -11.38
N SER A 296 -32.21 -8.90 -10.36
CA SER A 296 -33.36 -8.58 -9.52
C SER A 296 -34.49 -7.90 -10.28
N SER A 297 -35.71 -8.41 -10.14
CA SER A 297 -36.89 -7.86 -10.81
C SER A 297 -37.45 -6.60 -10.14
N ASP A 298 -37.13 -6.37 -8.87
CA ASP A 298 -37.49 -5.17 -8.10
C ASP A 298 -36.36 -4.13 -8.05
N GLY A 299 -35.31 -4.28 -8.85
CA GLY A 299 -34.10 -3.46 -8.77
C GLY A 299 -33.29 -3.77 -7.51
N ILE A 300 -32.33 -2.90 -7.18
CA ILE A 300 -31.49 -3.01 -5.98
C ILE A 300 -31.26 -1.61 -5.40
N PHE A 301 -32.24 -1.09 -4.67
CA PHE A 301 -32.25 0.27 -4.12
C PHE A 301 -31.69 0.37 -2.70
N ALA A 302 -31.65 -0.75 -1.96
CA ALA A 302 -31.18 -0.81 -0.59
C ALA A 302 -29.65 -0.75 -0.41
N LEU A 303 -28.87 -0.56 -1.49
CA LEU A 303 -27.39 -0.51 -1.44
C LEU A 303 -26.87 0.59 -0.51
N GLN A 304 -27.48 1.79 -0.57
CA GLN A 304 -27.08 2.91 0.31
C GLN A 304 -27.32 2.58 1.79
N GLN A 305 -28.39 1.83 2.10
CA GLN A 305 -28.69 1.45 3.47
C GLN A 305 -27.73 0.36 3.97
N LEU A 306 -27.27 -0.55 3.12
CA LEU A 306 -26.21 -1.50 3.48
C LEU A 306 -24.92 -0.77 3.89
N LEU A 307 -24.53 0.27 3.14
CA LEU A 307 -23.37 1.11 3.48
C LEU A 307 -23.56 1.85 4.81
N GLN A 308 -24.73 2.47 5.03
CA GLN A 308 -25.05 3.19 6.27
C GLN A 308 -25.03 2.28 7.50
N GLU A 309 -25.49 1.04 7.36
CA GLU A 309 -25.51 0.05 8.43
C GLU A 309 -24.18 -0.69 8.59
N ASN A 310 -23.21 -0.37 7.72
CA ASN A 310 -21.87 -0.95 7.66
C ASN A 310 -21.94 -2.48 7.54
N ILE A 311 -22.72 -2.95 6.57
CA ILE A 311 -22.91 -4.37 6.24
C ILE A 311 -22.06 -4.70 5.02
N THR A 312 -21.12 -5.63 5.19
CA THR A 312 -20.31 -6.16 4.08
C THR A 312 -21.10 -7.20 3.31
N THR A 313 -21.22 -7.03 2.00
CA THR A 313 -21.96 -7.93 1.13
C THR A 313 -21.04 -8.82 0.31
N ILE A 314 -21.31 -10.13 0.33
CA ILE A 314 -20.67 -11.13 -0.52
C ILE A 314 -21.70 -11.64 -1.52
N ALA A 315 -21.52 -11.35 -2.80
CA ALA A 315 -22.42 -11.71 -3.88
C ALA A 315 -21.90 -12.93 -4.65
N ILE A 316 -22.74 -13.95 -4.83
CA ILE A 316 -22.44 -15.18 -5.55
C ILE A 316 -23.46 -15.35 -6.66
N GLY A 317 -23.00 -15.22 -7.90
CA GLY A 317 -23.79 -15.37 -9.11
C GLY A 317 -23.55 -16.71 -9.77
N VAL A 318 -24.61 -17.47 -9.99
CA VAL A 318 -24.51 -18.81 -10.59
C VAL A 318 -25.15 -18.86 -11.97
N GLY A 319 -24.41 -19.37 -12.95
CA GLY A 319 -24.83 -19.49 -14.36
C GLY A 319 -24.74 -18.19 -15.15
N ASP A 320 -24.88 -18.24 -16.47
CA ASP A 320 -24.51 -17.12 -17.37
C ASP A 320 -25.48 -15.94 -17.39
N SER A 321 -26.65 -16.06 -16.76
CA SER A 321 -27.72 -15.07 -16.88
C SER A 321 -27.49 -13.77 -16.11
N LEU A 322 -26.50 -13.75 -15.21
CA LEU A 322 -26.18 -12.60 -14.37
C LEU A 322 -24.88 -11.91 -14.81
N PRO A 323 -24.93 -10.68 -15.35
CA PRO A 323 -23.72 -9.95 -15.72
C PRO A 323 -22.82 -9.66 -14.50
N GLU A 324 -21.50 -9.66 -14.71
CA GLU A 324 -20.52 -9.35 -13.66
C GLU A 324 -20.73 -7.96 -13.04
N ALA A 325 -21.12 -6.97 -13.86
CA ALA A 325 -21.46 -5.63 -13.37
C ALA A 325 -22.61 -5.63 -12.35
N GLU A 326 -23.55 -6.58 -12.44
CA GLU A 326 -24.63 -6.70 -11.47
C GLU A 326 -24.15 -7.34 -10.16
N LEU A 327 -23.26 -8.33 -10.25
CA LEU A 327 -22.60 -8.91 -9.08
C LEU A 327 -21.76 -7.88 -8.34
N LEU A 328 -21.04 -7.03 -9.07
CA LEU A 328 -20.24 -5.96 -8.50
C LEU A 328 -21.09 -4.93 -7.75
N LYS A 329 -22.31 -4.61 -8.24
CA LYS A 329 -23.26 -3.77 -7.48
C LYS A 329 -23.70 -4.45 -6.19
N LEU A 330 -24.05 -5.74 -6.25
CA LEU A 330 -24.46 -6.51 -5.07
C LEU A 330 -23.36 -6.65 -4.02
N SER A 331 -22.08 -6.61 -4.43
CA SER A 331 -20.92 -6.60 -3.54
C SER A 331 -20.47 -5.20 -3.12
N LEU A 332 -21.28 -4.16 -3.37
CA LEU A 332 -21.00 -2.76 -3.07
C LEU A 332 -19.70 -2.25 -3.72
N GLY A 333 -19.46 -2.63 -4.97
CA GLY A 333 -18.28 -2.23 -5.74
C GLY A 333 -17.03 -3.05 -5.42
N ASN A 334 -17.08 -4.00 -4.49
CA ASN A 334 -15.90 -4.76 -4.09
C ASN A 334 -15.76 -6.06 -4.91
N PRO A 335 -14.78 -6.16 -5.83
CA PRO A 335 -14.57 -7.35 -6.67
C PRO A 335 -14.17 -8.58 -5.85
N LYS A 336 -13.50 -8.39 -4.70
CA LYS A 336 -13.11 -9.49 -3.80
C LYS A 336 -14.32 -10.24 -3.24
N TYR A 337 -15.48 -9.58 -3.19
CA TYR A 337 -16.72 -10.12 -2.68
C TYR A 337 -17.76 -10.38 -3.78
N ALA A 338 -17.37 -10.32 -5.06
CA ALA A 338 -18.21 -10.67 -6.20
C ALA A 338 -17.69 -11.97 -6.82
N PHE A 339 -18.51 -13.02 -6.79
CA PHE A 339 -18.12 -14.35 -7.24
C PHE A 339 -19.03 -14.83 -8.35
N LYS A 340 -18.43 -15.24 -9.46
CA LYS A 340 -19.14 -15.82 -10.60
C LYS A 340 -18.82 -17.31 -10.68
N LEU A 341 -19.86 -18.14 -10.72
CA LEU A 341 -19.78 -19.59 -10.89
C LEU A 341 -20.57 -19.99 -12.13
N SER A 342 -20.08 -20.97 -12.89
CA SER A 342 -20.79 -21.47 -14.06
C SER A 342 -22.00 -22.33 -13.71
N ASP A 343 -21.96 -23.05 -12.58
CA ASP A 343 -23.03 -23.95 -12.16
C ASP A 343 -23.18 -24.06 -10.64
N PHE A 344 -24.33 -24.59 -10.20
CA PHE A 344 -24.66 -24.74 -8.79
C PHE A 344 -23.83 -25.82 -8.09
N GLU A 345 -23.35 -26.84 -8.79
CA GLU A 345 -22.52 -27.90 -8.20
C GLU A 345 -21.16 -27.34 -7.73
N SER A 346 -20.66 -26.30 -8.39
CA SER A 346 -19.45 -25.56 -8.00
C SER A 346 -19.58 -24.80 -6.66
N LEU A 347 -20.80 -24.51 -6.17
CA LEU A 347 -21.00 -23.90 -4.84
C LEU A 347 -20.39 -24.73 -3.70
N ALA A 348 -20.43 -26.05 -3.81
CA ALA A 348 -19.92 -26.97 -2.79
C ALA A 348 -18.41 -26.84 -2.57
N GLU A 349 -17.68 -26.39 -3.59
CA GLU A 349 -16.23 -26.19 -3.51
C GLU A 349 -15.85 -24.77 -3.06
N PHE A 350 -16.83 -23.86 -3.07
CA PHE A 350 -16.60 -22.42 -2.89
C PHE A 350 -16.87 -21.93 -1.46
N PHE A 351 -17.68 -22.64 -0.67
CA PHE A 351 -17.97 -22.24 0.71
C PHE A 351 -16.72 -22.02 1.61
N PRO A 352 -15.58 -22.75 1.47
CA PRO A 352 -14.41 -22.50 2.30
C PRO A 352 -13.80 -21.13 2.02
N ARG A 353 -13.82 -20.69 0.75
CA ARG A 353 -13.41 -19.34 0.35
C ARG A 353 -14.36 -18.31 0.95
N ILE A 354 -15.67 -18.49 0.79
CA ILE A 354 -16.67 -17.58 1.38
C ILE A 354 -16.50 -17.47 2.90
N ASN A 355 -16.26 -18.60 3.58
CA ASN A 355 -15.98 -18.62 5.01
C ASN A 355 -14.73 -17.79 5.35
N ARG A 356 -13.61 -17.99 4.62
CA ARG A 356 -12.40 -17.19 4.80
C ARG A 356 -12.66 -15.69 4.59
N GLU A 357 -13.32 -15.33 3.49
CA GLU A 357 -13.61 -13.93 3.16
C GLU A 357 -14.57 -13.26 4.14
N ALA A 358 -15.59 -13.99 4.62
CA ALA A 358 -16.52 -13.50 5.65
C ALA A 358 -15.81 -13.25 6.98
N CYS A 359 -14.81 -14.07 7.30
CA CYS A 359 -14.05 -13.97 8.54
C CYS A 359 -12.89 -12.99 8.46
N ALA A 360 -12.47 -12.63 7.23
CA ALA A 360 -11.54 -11.57 6.95
C ALA A 360 -12.16 -10.16 6.99
N VAL A 361 -13.48 -10.04 7.27
CA VAL A 361 -14.13 -8.74 7.37
C VAL A 361 -13.68 -8.04 8.67
N PRO A 362 -13.04 -6.85 8.59
CA PRO A 362 -12.50 -6.18 9.76
C PRO A 362 -13.61 -5.61 10.66
N ARG A 363 -13.40 -5.68 11.98
CA ARG A 363 -14.25 -5.03 12.98
C ARG A 363 -13.94 -3.54 13.08
N ASP A 364 -14.97 -2.69 13.06
CA ASP A 364 -14.80 -1.26 13.36
C ASP A 364 -14.44 -1.02 14.83
N LEU A 365 -13.55 -0.07 15.01
CA LEU A 365 -13.10 0.41 16.30
C LEU A 365 -13.51 1.87 16.50
N ASN A 366 -14.01 2.18 17.69
CA ASN A 366 -14.34 3.55 18.08
C ASN A 366 -13.23 4.18 18.92
N PHE A 367 -13.19 5.51 18.94
CA PHE A 367 -12.24 6.29 19.72
C PHE A 367 -12.46 6.13 21.23
N ASN A 368 -11.36 5.95 21.98
CA ASN A 368 -11.35 5.62 23.41
C ASN A 368 -12.07 4.33 23.81
N GLU A 369 -12.40 3.45 22.85
CA GLU A 369 -12.99 2.16 23.16
C GLU A 369 -11.90 1.11 23.42
N ALA A 370 -11.91 0.53 24.63
CA ALA A 370 -11.02 -0.57 24.97
C ALA A 370 -11.63 -1.90 24.52
N VAL A 371 -11.00 -2.56 23.56
CA VAL A 371 -11.34 -3.91 23.14
C VAL A 371 -10.52 -4.91 23.93
N LYS A 372 -11.17 -5.98 24.40
CA LYS A 372 -10.52 -7.15 24.96
C LYS A 372 -10.91 -8.37 24.16
N ASP A 373 -9.93 -9.17 23.77
CA ASP A 373 -10.18 -10.40 23.03
C ASP A 373 -9.21 -11.53 23.41
N THR A 374 -9.57 -12.74 23.00
CA THR A 374 -8.79 -13.97 23.13
C THR A 374 -8.54 -14.57 21.76
N LEU A 375 -7.33 -15.06 21.54
CA LEU A 375 -6.88 -15.73 20.32
C LEU A 375 -6.43 -17.14 20.64
N GLY A 376 -7.02 -18.13 19.96
CA GLY A 376 -6.50 -19.49 19.92
C GLY A 376 -5.21 -19.59 19.10
N PRO A 377 -4.68 -20.81 18.92
CA PRO A 377 -3.47 -21.04 18.11
C PRO A 377 -3.69 -20.56 16.68
N GLU A 378 -2.76 -19.75 16.16
CA GLU A 378 -2.75 -19.23 14.77
C GLU A 378 -4.01 -18.41 14.37
N GLN A 379 -4.81 -18.01 15.36
CA GLN A 379 -5.97 -17.16 15.10
C GLN A 379 -5.55 -15.71 14.94
N THR A 380 -6.25 -15.04 14.03
CA THR A 380 -6.09 -13.61 13.76
C THR A 380 -7.39 -12.86 14.07
N ARG A 381 -7.27 -11.57 14.36
CA ARG A 381 -8.39 -10.62 14.41
C ARG A 381 -8.05 -9.43 13.54
N LEU A 382 -9.00 -9.06 12.69
CA LEU A 382 -8.89 -7.90 11.83
C LEU A 382 -9.77 -6.77 12.35
N TYR A 383 -9.22 -5.57 12.28
CA TYR A 383 -9.90 -4.34 12.68
C TYR A 383 -9.74 -3.28 11.60
N LYS A 384 -10.67 -2.33 11.59
CA LYS A 384 -10.56 -1.10 10.81
C LYS A 384 -10.84 0.09 11.72
N TYR A 385 -10.09 1.17 11.50
CA TYR A 385 -10.15 2.35 12.34
C TYR A 385 -10.16 3.62 11.47
N ASN A 386 -11.16 4.49 11.67
CA ASN A 386 -11.19 5.82 11.07
C ASN A 386 -10.27 6.76 11.84
N VAL A 387 -9.06 7.00 11.35
CA VAL A 387 -8.01 7.78 11.99
C VAL A 387 -8.39 9.27 11.99
N PRO A 388 -8.51 9.93 13.15
CA PRO A 388 -8.82 11.36 13.24
C PRO A 388 -7.69 12.20 12.64
N GLU A 389 -8.00 13.42 12.18
CA GLU A 389 -7.02 14.34 11.55
C GLU A 389 -5.74 14.56 12.37
N GLY A 390 -5.84 14.59 13.71
CA GLY A 390 -4.69 14.72 14.60
C GLY A 390 -3.81 13.46 14.73
N GLY A 391 -4.20 12.36 14.09
CA GLY A 391 -3.69 11.03 14.36
C GLY A 391 -4.15 10.48 15.70
N LEU A 392 -3.72 9.28 16.01
CA LEU A 392 -4.00 8.59 17.26
C LEU A 392 -2.80 7.74 17.69
N VAL A 393 -2.88 7.19 18.90
CA VAL A 393 -1.98 6.15 19.38
C VAL A 393 -2.80 4.87 19.54
N LEU A 394 -2.46 3.82 18.81
CA LEU A 394 -2.97 2.48 19.09
C LEU A 394 -2.06 1.83 20.12
N ASP A 395 -2.64 1.36 21.22
CA ASP A 395 -1.90 0.61 22.22
C ASP A 395 -2.43 -0.82 22.26
N VAL A 396 -1.61 -1.76 21.79
CA VAL A 396 -1.88 -3.20 21.83
C VAL A 396 -1.04 -3.82 22.94
N GLN A 397 -1.70 -4.43 23.92
CA GLN A 397 -1.04 -5.05 25.07
C GLN A 397 -1.51 -6.48 25.27
N ALA A 398 -0.58 -7.43 25.22
CA ALA A 398 -0.84 -8.80 25.62
C ALA A 398 -1.17 -8.85 27.12
N THR A 399 -2.33 -9.41 27.47
CA THR A 399 -2.73 -9.68 28.86
C THR A 399 -2.38 -11.10 29.28
N TYR A 400 -2.26 -12.03 28.34
CA TYR A 400 -1.77 -13.41 28.53
C TYR A 400 -1.22 -13.95 27.20
N GLY A 401 -0.18 -14.77 27.24
CA GLY A 401 0.52 -15.24 26.03
C GLY A 401 1.32 -14.12 25.36
N ALA A 402 1.48 -14.21 24.03
CA ALA A 402 2.12 -13.17 23.23
C ALA A 402 1.32 -12.91 21.95
N VAL A 403 1.25 -11.64 21.54
CA VAL A 403 0.58 -11.24 20.30
C VAL A 403 1.54 -10.43 19.44
N SER A 404 1.40 -10.57 18.13
CA SER A 404 1.97 -9.66 17.14
C SER A 404 0.84 -8.87 16.50
N GLY A 405 1.10 -7.66 16.04
CA GLY A 405 0.14 -6.94 15.24
C GLY A 405 0.78 -6.12 14.13
N TYR A 406 0.00 -5.83 13.11
CA TYR A 406 0.41 -5.12 11.91
C TYR A 406 -0.68 -4.13 11.54
N TYR A 407 -0.31 -2.99 10.97
CA TYR A 407 -1.26 -2.06 10.38
C TYR A 407 -0.93 -1.77 8.93
N SER A 408 -1.95 -1.44 8.14
CA SER A 408 -1.78 -0.83 6.83
C SER A 408 -2.94 0.09 6.51
N TYR A 409 -2.68 1.11 5.71
CA TYR A 409 -3.69 2.01 5.17
C TYR A 409 -4.33 1.45 3.89
N CYS A 410 -3.60 0.65 3.12
CA CYS A 410 -4.05 0.16 1.82
C CYS A 410 -4.34 -1.35 1.84
N PHE A 411 -3.54 -2.14 2.55
CA PHE A 411 -3.74 -3.58 2.61
C PHE A 411 -4.71 -3.95 3.75
N LYS A 412 -5.88 -4.48 3.38
CA LYS A 412 -6.99 -4.77 4.32
C LYS A 412 -6.69 -5.90 5.31
N GLU A 413 -5.66 -6.70 5.05
CA GLU A 413 -5.24 -7.85 5.88
C GLU A 413 -3.75 -7.78 6.20
N PRO A 414 -3.26 -6.67 6.77
CA PRO A 414 -1.82 -6.42 6.93
C PRO A 414 -1.16 -7.56 7.67
N ASN A 415 0.02 -7.97 7.24
CA ASN A 415 0.75 -9.08 7.83
C ASN A 415 2.26 -8.77 7.84
N GLU A 416 3.07 -9.72 8.32
CA GLU A 416 4.52 -9.55 8.37
C GLU A 416 5.21 -9.38 7.01
N ALA A 417 4.54 -9.71 5.91
CA ALA A 417 5.06 -9.65 4.55
C ALA A 417 4.60 -8.40 3.81
N LEU A 418 3.44 -7.83 4.17
CA LEU A 418 2.93 -6.59 3.62
C LEU A 418 2.22 -5.80 4.72
N SER A 419 2.82 -4.69 5.15
CA SER A 419 2.23 -3.78 6.15
C SER A 419 2.94 -2.42 6.15
N ASP A 420 2.27 -1.39 6.65
CA ASP A 420 2.87 -0.06 6.83
C ASP A 420 3.57 0.08 8.20
N GLY A 421 3.39 -0.91 9.08
CA GLY A 421 4.14 -1.03 10.32
C GLY A 421 3.61 -2.09 11.27
N ILE A 422 4.32 -2.23 12.40
CA ILE A 422 4.07 -3.24 13.44
C ILE A 422 3.40 -2.58 14.65
N LEU A 423 2.48 -3.30 15.29
CA LEU A 423 1.82 -2.95 16.54
C LEU A 423 2.45 -3.78 17.67
N GLY A 424 3.16 -3.13 18.58
CA GLY A 424 3.93 -3.78 19.65
C GLY A 424 3.95 -3.01 20.98
N GLY A 425 2.90 -2.22 21.22
CA GLY A 425 2.78 -1.26 22.31
C GLY A 425 2.07 0.01 21.81
N PRO A 426 2.29 1.18 22.43
CA PRO A 426 1.80 2.45 21.93
C PRO A 426 2.46 2.82 20.59
N THR A 427 1.71 2.70 19.51
CA THR A 427 2.10 3.01 18.13
C THR A 427 1.34 4.23 17.63
N GLU A 428 2.06 5.25 17.15
CA GLU A 428 1.43 6.42 16.52
C GLU A 428 0.90 6.05 15.12
N ILE A 429 -0.40 6.25 14.90
CA ILE A 429 -1.06 6.12 13.60
C ILE A 429 -1.46 7.52 13.15
N LEU A 430 -0.91 7.95 12.02
CA LEU A 430 -1.13 9.28 11.50
C LEU A 430 -2.33 9.27 10.56
N ALA A 431 -3.14 10.33 10.58
CA ALA A 431 -4.03 10.57 9.46
C ALA A 431 -3.16 10.94 8.25
N ILE A 432 -3.14 10.05 7.26
CA ILE A 432 -2.47 10.31 5.99
C ILE A 432 -3.35 11.18 5.07
N TYR A 433 -4.65 11.30 5.33
CA TYR A 433 -5.61 12.12 4.58
C TYR A 433 -6.95 12.28 5.34
N GLN A 434 -7.90 13.10 4.83
CA GLN A 434 -9.24 13.21 5.42
C GLN A 434 -10.02 11.88 5.28
N ASN A 435 -10.59 11.36 6.37
CA ASN A 435 -11.18 10.01 6.48
C ASN A 435 -10.19 8.85 6.32
N THR A 436 -8.92 9.00 6.75
CA THR A 436 -7.97 7.88 6.80
C THR A 436 -8.54 6.67 7.50
N VAL A 437 -8.46 5.50 6.86
CA VAL A 437 -8.76 4.22 7.48
C VAL A 437 -7.46 3.46 7.68
N ALA A 438 -7.22 2.98 8.89
CA ALA A 438 -6.14 2.04 9.18
C ALA A 438 -6.75 0.65 9.40
N TYR A 439 -6.32 -0.32 8.60
CA TYR A 439 -6.59 -1.73 8.79
C TYR A 439 -5.55 -2.32 9.73
N LEU A 440 -5.97 -3.17 10.66
CA LEU A 440 -5.12 -3.78 11.66
C LEU A 440 -5.32 -5.28 11.66
N ARG A 441 -4.23 -6.03 11.82
CA ARG A 441 -4.25 -7.47 12.11
C ARG A 441 -3.57 -7.68 13.45
N ILE A 442 -4.18 -8.46 14.32
CA ILE A 442 -3.56 -8.96 15.55
C ILE A 442 -3.59 -10.48 15.49
N GLU A 443 -2.45 -11.10 15.77
CA GLU A 443 -2.30 -12.55 15.74
C GLU A 443 -1.64 -13.08 17.01
N GLY A 444 -2.06 -14.28 17.41
CA GLY A 444 -1.57 -14.95 18.61
C GLY A 444 -0.34 -15.80 18.31
N LEU A 445 0.69 -15.70 19.15
CA LEU A 445 1.97 -16.41 18.96
C LEU A 445 2.07 -17.69 19.81
N ASN A 446 1.21 -17.85 20.83
CA ASN A 446 1.13 -19.05 21.65
C ASN A 446 -0.19 -19.79 21.42
N ASN A 447 -0.35 -20.95 22.06
CA ASN A 447 -1.60 -21.73 21.97
C ASN A 447 -2.82 -21.00 22.52
N GLU A 448 -2.63 -20.11 23.49
CA GLU A 448 -3.68 -19.28 24.08
C GLU A 448 -3.12 -17.89 24.32
N ASN A 449 -3.82 -16.88 23.79
CA ASN A 449 -3.42 -15.49 23.93
C ASN A 449 -4.63 -14.63 24.28
N SER A 450 -4.40 -13.55 25.02
CA SER A 450 -5.39 -12.50 25.22
C SER A 450 -4.71 -11.15 25.15
N TYR A 451 -5.44 -10.15 24.68
CA TYR A 451 -4.91 -8.80 24.56
C TYR A 451 -5.98 -7.74 24.80
N GLY A 452 -5.50 -6.56 25.18
CA GLY A 452 -6.23 -5.31 25.12
C GLY A 452 -5.79 -4.49 23.91
N LEU A 453 -6.73 -3.84 23.24
CA LEU A 453 -6.49 -2.83 22.21
C LEU A 453 -7.26 -1.57 22.56
N ILE A 454 -6.60 -0.42 22.53
CA ILE A 454 -7.23 0.88 22.73
C ILE A 454 -6.64 1.92 21.78
N ALA A 455 -7.51 2.78 21.23
CA ALA A 455 -7.12 3.96 20.48
C ALA A 455 -7.19 5.19 21.39
N LEU A 456 -6.06 5.87 21.56
CA LEU A 456 -5.89 7.05 22.42
C LEU A 456 -5.61 8.30 21.57
N PRO A 457 -5.99 9.51 22.04
CA PRO A 457 -5.62 10.75 21.37
C PRO A 457 -4.10 10.90 21.30
N ARG A 458 -3.61 11.21 20.10
CA ARG A 458 -2.23 11.65 19.92
C ARG A 458 -2.07 12.98 20.66
N LYS A 459 -1.14 13.04 21.62
CA LYS A 459 -0.80 14.33 22.26
C LYS A 459 -0.17 15.22 21.18
N PRO A 460 -0.53 16.51 21.09
CA PRO A 460 0.05 17.39 20.07
C PRO A 460 1.53 17.59 20.37
N SER A 461 2.38 16.89 19.64
CA SER A 461 3.82 17.13 19.58
C SER A 461 4.17 17.54 18.17
N VAL A 462 4.34 18.86 18.00
CA VAL A 462 4.95 19.57 16.87
C VAL A 462 4.31 19.24 15.50
N THR A 463 3.59 20.21 14.93
CA THR A 463 3.19 20.17 13.52
C THR A 463 4.42 19.80 12.66
N PRO A 464 4.32 18.80 11.77
CA PRO A 464 5.43 18.47 10.89
C PRO A 464 5.86 19.75 10.16
N LYS A 465 7.15 20.07 10.21
CA LYS A 465 7.71 21.16 9.41
C LYS A 465 7.97 20.60 8.00
N PRO A 466 7.61 21.31 6.91
CA PRO A 466 7.92 20.84 5.58
C PRO A 466 9.44 20.73 5.38
N ASP A 467 9.86 19.72 4.63
CA ASP A 467 11.27 19.53 4.25
C ASP A 467 11.75 20.72 3.41
N PHE A 468 10.90 21.21 2.50
CA PHE A 468 11.11 22.46 1.78
C PHE A 468 9.81 23.05 1.22
N ILE A 469 9.87 24.31 0.78
CA ILE A 469 8.77 25.05 0.18
C ILE A 469 9.23 25.62 -1.16
N ARG A 470 8.36 25.58 -2.17
CA ARG A 470 8.58 26.13 -3.51
C ARG A 470 7.48 27.10 -3.88
N THR A 471 7.74 27.98 -4.84
CA THR A 471 6.76 28.91 -5.40
C THR A 471 7.03 29.11 -6.87
N ALA A 472 5.97 29.17 -7.67
CA ALA A 472 6.01 29.48 -9.09
C ALA A 472 4.85 30.42 -9.47
N GLU A 473 5.12 31.39 -10.32
CA GLU A 473 4.10 32.17 -11.02
C GLU A 473 3.89 31.50 -12.38
N LEU A 474 2.75 30.82 -12.56
CA LEU A 474 2.52 30.04 -13.79
C LEU A 474 2.03 30.95 -14.93
N SER A 475 1.34 32.03 -14.59
CA SER A 475 0.95 33.14 -15.49
C SER A 475 0.72 34.43 -14.70
N ASP A 476 0.36 35.52 -15.38
CA ASP A 476 -0.10 36.77 -14.74
C ASP A 476 -1.35 36.59 -13.86
N SER A 477 -2.09 35.49 -14.06
CA SER A 477 -3.39 35.21 -13.43
C SER A 477 -3.37 34.05 -12.42
N ILE A 478 -2.26 33.32 -12.26
CA ILE A 478 -2.16 32.22 -11.29
C ILE A 478 -0.75 32.06 -10.71
N ARG A 479 -0.70 31.92 -9.38
CA ARG A 479 0.52 31.62 -8.61
C ARG A 479 0.29 30.37 -7.77
N VAL A 480 1.31 29.52 -7.67
CA VAL A 480 1.27 28.31 -6.86
C VAL A 480 2.45 28.27 -5.92
N ASN A 481 2.18 28.01 -4.64
CA ASN A 481 3.17 27.67 -3.63
C ASN A 481 2.97 26.21 -3.24
N TRP A 482 4.03 25.45 -3.00
CA TRP A 482 3.89 24.10 -2.48
C TRP A 482 4.90 23.72 -1.43
N GLU A 483 4.44 22.98 -0.43
CA GLU A 483 5.20 22.46 0.69
C GLU A 483 5.41 20.95 0.53
N VAL A 484 6.64 20.47 0.63
CA VAL A 484 6.98 19.05 0.45
C VAL A 484 7.37 18.42 1.77
N TYR A 485 6.79 17.27 2.07
CA TYR A 485 7.02 16.47 3.25
C TYR A 485 7.52 15.08 2.82
N LEU A 486 8.83 14.93 2.60
CA LEU A 486 9.48 13.72 2.08
C LEU A 486 9.24 12.51 2.97
N LYS A 487 9.33 12.66 4.30
CA LYS A 487 9.08 11.56 5.24
C LYS A 487 7.62 11.12 5.31
N LEU A 488 6.71 12.03 4.97
CA LEU A 488 5.27 11.75 4.94
C LEU A 488 4.80 11.38 3.54
N GLU A 489 5.67 11.52 2.54
CA GLU A 489 5.38 11.40 1.11
C GLU A 489 4.17 12.24 0.69
N LYS A 490 4.14 13.51 1.11
CA LYS A 490 3.04 14.45 0.82
C LYS A 490 3.52 15.76 0.24
N ILE A 491 2.64 16.36 -0.56
CA ILE A 491 2.75 17.73 -1.04
C ILE A 491 1.47 18.50 -0.68
N ILE A 492 1.63 19.75 -0.26
CA ILE A 492 0.52 20.68 -0.05
C ILE A 492 0.69 21.81 -1.07
N PHE A 493 -0.32 22.07 -1.89
CA PHE A 493 -0.35 23.20 -2.81
C PHE A 493 -1.24 24.32 -2.26
N LYS A 494 -0.80 25.56 -2.42
CA LYS A 494 -1.61 26.76 -2.31
C LYS A 494 -1.68 27.39 -3.70
N VAL A 495 -2.86 27.32 -4.32
CA VAL A 495 -3.13 27.80 -5.67
C VAL A 495 -3.93 29.09 -5.59
N GLU A 496 -3.31 30.22 -5.93
CA GLU A 496 -3.93 31.56 -5.92
C GLU A 496 -4.20 32.01 -7.36
N ALA A 497 -5.46 32.15 -7.75
CA ALA A 497 -5.85 32.56 -9.10
C ALA A 497 -6.70 33.84 -9.11
N GLN A 498 -6.58 34.64 -10.16
CA GLN A 498 -7.40 35.83 -10.42
C GLN A 498 -8.69 35.44 -11.15
N THR A 499 -9.63 34.85 -10.40
CA THR A 499 -10.98 34.53 -10.87
C THR A 499 -11.97 34.55 -9.69
N ASN A 500 -13.28 34.60 -9.98
CA ASN A 500 -14.38 34.24 -9.07
C ASN A 500 -15.13 32.97 -9.55
N GLY A 501 -14.56 32.27 -10.55
CA GLY A 501 -15.11 31.03 -11.08
C GLY A 501 -14.23 29.85 -10.69
N PHE A 502 -14.38 28.75 -11.41
CA PHE A 502 -13.63 27.53 -11.09
C PHE A 502 -12.12 27.68 -11.28
N ILE A 503 -11.37 26.95 -10.46
CA ILE A 503 -9.96 26.60 -10.70
C ILE A 503 -9.90 25.10 -11.01
N ALA A 504 -9.37 24.78 -12.19
CA ALA A 504 -8.84 23.46 -12.49
C ALA A 504 -7.31 23.51 -12.33
N PHE A 505 -6.74 22.63 -11.50
CA PHE A 505 -5.30 22.61 -11.22
C PHE A 505 -4.83 21.18 -11.00
N GLY A 506 -3.69 20.80 -11.56
CA GLY A 506 -3.21 19.43 -11.43
C GLY A 506 -1.80 19.19 -11.94
N ILE A 507 -1.45 17.93 -12.03
CA ILE A 507 -0.21 17.42 -12.60
C ILE A 507 -0.49 16.65 -13.89
N SER A 508 0.44 16.71 -14.84
CA SER A 508 0.36 15.95 -16.09
C SER A 508 1.74 15.42 -16.45
N ASP A 509 1.78 14.22 -17.02
CA ASP A 509 2.82 13.85 -17.95
C ASP A 509 2.39 14.29 -19.35
N ASP A 510 3.35 14.50 -20.25
CA ASP A 510 3.16 15.32 -21.45
C ASP A 510 1.96 14.91 -22.36
N GLU A 511 1.45 13.67 -22.35
CA GLU A 511 0.29 13.25 -23.18
C GLU A 511 -0.55 12.02 -22.66
N GLU A 512 -0.33 11.43 -21.48
CA GLU A 512 -1.01 10.17 -21.07
C GLU A 512 -2.20 10.40 -20.10
N ILE A 513 -1.93 11.03 -18.96
CA ILE A 513 -2.93 11.29 -17.91
C ILE A 513 -2.74 12.73 -17.42
N THR A 514 -3.83 13.50 -17.38
CA THR A 514 -3.89 14.73 -16.57
C THR A 514 -4.67 14.40 -15.32
N ASP A 515 -3.99 14.43 -14.18
CA ASP A 515 -4.54 14.25 -12.85
C ASP A 515 -4.72 15.64 -12.23
N PHE A 516 -5.96 16.04 -11.99
CA PHE A 516 -6.27 17.40 -11.61
C PHE A 516 -7.52 17.54 -10.75
N VAL A 517 -7.49 18.57 -9.93
CA VAL A 517 -8.64 19.00 -9.16
C VAL A 517 -9.46 20.01 -9.91
N PHE A 518 -10.75 20.03 -9.59
CA PHE A 518 -11.69 21.06 -10.01
C PHE A 518 -12.44 21.59 -8.78
N GLY A 519 -12.31 22.88 -8.49
CA GLY A 519 -12.94 23.46 -7.30
C GLY A 519 -13.02 24.98 -7.30
N GLY A 520 -13.85 25.50 -6.39
CA GLY A 520 -14.17 26.92 -6.28
C GLY A 520 -15.19 27.19 -5.17
N ILE A 521 -15.79 28.37 -5.17
CA ILE A 521 -16.92 28.74 -4.31
C ILE A 521 -18.10 29.03 -5.21
N ASN A 522 -19.21 28.31 -5.05
CA ASN A 522 -20.38 28.50 -5.90
C ASN A 522 -21.17 29.79 -5.57
N ASP A 523 -22.17 30.12 -6.39
CA ASP A 523 -23.07 31.27 -6.21
C ASP A 523 -23.75 31.34 -4.82
N ASP A 524 -23.91 30.20 -4.13
CA ASP A 524 -24.49 30.12 -2.78
C ASP A 524 -23.46 30.37 -1.66
N GLY A 525 -22.20 30.64 -2.02
CA GLY A 525 -21.08 30.86 -1.10
C GLY A 525 -20.50 29.57 -0.49
N MET A 526 -20.85 28.40 -1.04
CA MET A 526 -20.40 27.11 -0.55
C MET A 526 -19.20 26.59 -1.36
N PRO A 527 -18.20 26.01 -0.69
CA PRO A 527 -17.06 25.41 -1.37
C PRO A 527 -17.49 24.16 -2.13
N TYR A 528 -16.94 23.97 -3.32
CA TYR A 528 -17.06 22.70 -4.06
C TYR A 528 -15.68 22.26 -4.56
N PHE A 529 -15.51 20.95 -4.64
CA PHE A 529 -14.25 20.32 -4.99
C PHE A 529 -14.50 18.94 -5.56
N SER A 530 -13.69 18.54 -6.54
CA SER A 530 -13.75 17.24 -7.18
C SER A 530 -12.36 16.90 -7.68
N ASP A 531 -11.86 15.74 -7.28
CA ASP A 531 -10.70 15.12 -7.90
C ASP A 531 -11.10 14.43 -9.21
N ARG A 532 -10.26 14.56 -10.24
CA ARG A 532 -10.59 14.22 -11.62
C ARG A 532 -9.35 13.82 -12.39
N TYR A 533 -9.58 13.00 -13.40
CA TYR A 533 -8.55 12.69 -14.38
C TYR A 533 -9.06 12.81 -15.80
N SER A 534 -8.13 12.87 -16.75
CA SER A 534 -8.41 12.71 -18.17
C SER A 534 -7.28 11.98 -18.88
N SER A 535 -7.65 11.02 -19.75
CA SER A 535 -6.74 10.32 -20.65
C SER A 535 -7.07 10.65 -22.11
N GLY A 536 -6.13 11.20 -22.88
CA GLY A 536 -6.32 11.57 -24.29
C GLY A 536 -7.22 12.82 -24.52
N ALA A 537 -7.86 12.91 -25.69
CA ALA A 537 -8.61 14.11 -26.10
C ALA A 537 -9.96 14.30 -25.36
N ILE A 538 -9.88 14.93 -24.17
CA ILE A 538 -10.90 15.78 -23.54
C ILE A 538 -12.25 15.11 -23.20
N ILE A 539 -12.25 14.07 -22.36
CA ILE A 539 -13.40 13.78 -21.49
C ILE A 539 -12.90 13.65 -20.05
N SER A 540 -13.13 14.68 -19.24
CA SER A 540 -12.89 14.64 -17.80
C SER A 540 -13.84 13.64 -17.14
N LYS A 541 -13.29 12.73 -16.34
CA LYS A 541 -14.05 11.82 -15.48
C LYS A 541 -13.82 12.20 -14.02
N SER A 542 -14.83 11.93 -13.19
CA SER A 542 -14.63 11.96 -11.74
C SER A 542 -13.78 10.76 -11.37
N ASP A 543 -12.79 10.99 -10.51
CA ASP A 543 -11.98 9.92 -9.96
C ASP A 543 -12.81 9.07 -8.97
N GLU A 544 -12.70 7.74 -9.06
CA GLU A 544 -13.36 6.80 -8.13
C GLU A 544 -12.71 6.85 -6.72
N GLU A 545 -11.44 7.24 -6.65
CA GLU A 545 -10.68 7.49 -5.43
C GLU A 545 -10.34 9.00 -5.34
N GLN A 546 -10.65 9.66 -4.22
CA GLN A 546 -10.42 11.11 -4.10
C GLN A 546 -9.08 11.35 -3.39
N ASN A 547 -8.00 11.37 -4.17
CA ASN A 547 -6.61 11.33 -3.71
C ASN A 547 -6.04 12.74 -3.52
N TRP A 548 -6.49 13.71 -4.31
CA TRP A 548 -6.41 15.12 -3.98
C TRP A 548 -7.49 15.52 -2.99
N LYS A 549 -7.14 16.40 -2.03
CA LYS A 549 -8.11 16.90 -1.04
C LYS A 549 -8.02 18.41 -0.91
N LEU A 550 -9.18 19.03 -0.82
CA LEU A 550 -9.32 20.43 -0.44
C LEU A 550 -9.17 20.57 1.08
N ILE A 551 -8.11 21.26 1.51
CA ILE A 551 -7.94 21.69 2.91
C ILE A 551 -8.86 22.87 3.18
N GLU A 552 -8.78 23.90 2.34
CA GLU A 552 -9.49 25.17 2.49
C GLU A 552 -9.66 25.81 1.11
N VAL A 553 -10.75 26.55 0.92
CA VAL A 553 -10.92 27.46 -0.21
C VAL A 553 -11.36 28.82 0.30
N GLN A 554 -10.84 29.86 -0.33
CA GLN A 554 -11.17 31.24 -0.03
C GLN A 554 -11.36 32.03 -1.31
N GLU A 555 -12.41 32.85 -1.38
CA GLU A 555 -12.59 33.80 -2.47
C GLU A 555 -12.68 35.22 -1.90
N ILE A 556 -11.73 36.07 -2.28
CA ILE A 556 -11.61 37.44 -1.81
C ILE A 556 -11.20 38.34 -2.98
N ASN A 557 -11.93 39.44 -3.18
CA ASN A 557 -11.56 40.53 -4.11
C ASN A 557 -11.25 40.05 -5.55
N SER A 558 -12.08 39.19 -6.17
CA SER A 558 -11.82 38.65 -7.52
C SER A 558 -10.62 37.71 -7.61
N SER A 559 -10.31 37.04 -6.49
CA SER A 559 -9.29 36.00 -6.43
C SER A 559 -9.77 34.81 -5.60
N THR A 560 -9.71 33.63 -6.20
CA THR A 560 -10.00 32.35 -5.55
C THR A 560 -8.66 31.68 -5.19
N THR A 561 -8.56 31.17 -3.96
CA THR A 561 -7.40 30.44 -3.46
C THR A 561 -7.80 29.05 -2.98
N LEU A 562 -7.14 28.02 -3.49
CA LEU A 562 -7.29 26.64 -3.04
C LEU A 562 -6.06 26.19 -2.25
N TRP A 563 -6.27 25.61 -1.08
CA TRP A 563 -5.26 24.83 -0.38
C TRP A 563 -5.56 23.35 -0.60
N LEU A 564 -4.64 22.66 -1.26
CA LEU A 564 -4.80 21.29 -1.73
C LEU A 564 -3.73 20.41 -1.09
N ILE A 565 -4.04 19.16 -0.81
CA ILE A 565 -3.07 18.16 -0.37
C ILE A 565 -3.15 16.93 -1.23
N ARG A 566 -1.98 16.34 -1.52
CA ARG A 566 -1.85 15.11 -2.29
C ARG A 566 -0.68 14.28 -1.76
N SER A 567 -0.83 12.96 -1.77
CA SER A 567 0.29 12.03 -1.54
C SER A 567 1.18 11.94 -2.79
N PHE A 568 2.42 11.47 -2.63
CA PHE A 568 3.28 11.18 -3.78
C PHE A 568 2.76 9.99 -4.57
N LEU A 569 2.40 8.93 -3.84
CA LEU A 569 1.77 7.73 -4.37
C LEU A 569 0.33 7.65 -3.87
N THR A 570 -0.60 7.34 -4.77
CA THR A 570 -2.04 7.33 -4.49
C THR A 570 -2.66 5.94 -4.57
N GLY A 571 -2.00 5.00 -5.26
CA GLY A 571 -2.44 3.60 -5.36
C GLY A 571 -3.44 3.31 -6.48
N ASP A 572 -3.87 4.34 -7.21
CA ASP A 572 -4.71 4.25 -8.42
C ASP A 572 -3.97 4.75 -9.67
N GLU A 573 -3.01 3.96 -10.16
CA GLU A 573 -2.18 4.35 -11.32
C GLU A 573 -2.96 4.44 -12.66
N ALA A 574 -4.24 4.10 -12.68
CA ALA A 574 -5.08 4.25 -13.89
C ALA A 574 -5.68 5.65 -14.02
N GLU A 575 -5.86 6.35 -12.89
CA GLU A 575 -6.52 7.66 -12.81
C GLU A 575 -5.56 8.75 -12.28
N ASP A 576 -4.57 8.38 -11.47
CA ASP A 576 -3.60 9.28 -10.84
C ASP A 576 -2.17 9.16 -11.36
N LEU A 577 -1.43 10.28 -11.33
CA LEU A 577 0.01 10.30 -11.60
C LEU A 577 0.86 10.22 -10.33
N GLU A 578 1.87 9.36 -10.27
CA GLU A 578 2.82 9.38 -9.15
C GLU A 578 3.67 10.67 -9.16
N ILE A 579 3.73 11.40 -8.03
CA ILE A 579 4.69 12.49 -7.87
C ILE A 579 6.04 11.89 -7.55
N THR A 580 6.91 11.90 -8.56
CA THR A 580 8.30 11.49 -8.44
C THR A 580 9.24 12.70 -8.53
N ASN A 581 10.54 12.45 -8.44
CA ASN A 581 11.57 13.47 -8.72
C ASN A 581 11.86 13.60 -10.23
N ARG A 582 10.95 13.16 -11.10
CA ARG A 582 11.04 13.31 -12.56
C ARG A 582 10.41 14.65 -12.98
N PRO A 583 10.85 15.24 -14.11
CA PRO A 583 10.15 16.38 -14.70
C PRO A 583 8.69 16.03 -14.98
N THR A 584 7.77 16.86 -14.50
CA THR A 584 6.32 16.81 -14.71
C THR A 584 5.82 18.20 -15.09
N GLN A 585 4.52 18.37 -15.30
CA GLN A 585 3.91 19.65 -15.62
C GLN A 585 2.80 19.97 -14.63
N LEU A 586 2.80 21.21 -14.13
CA LEU A 586 1.60 21.77 -13.50
C LEU A 586 0.67 22.25 -14.59
N TYR A 587 -0.55 21.72 -14.62
CA TYR A 587 -1.61 22.15 -15.53
C TYR A 587 -2.61 23.04 -14.80
N TRP A 588 -3.19 24.03 -15.50
CA TRP A 588 -4.31 24.79 -14.97
C TRP A 588 -5.30 25.24 -16.04
N ALA A 589 -6.55 25.45 -15.61
CA ALA A 589 -7.57 26.19 -16.34
C ALA A 589 -8.45 26.99 -15.38
N LEU A 590 -8.83 28.21 -15.77
CA LEU A 590 -9.63 29.14 -14.97
C LEU A 590 -10.94 29.43 -15.69
N GLY A 591 -12.08 29.28 -15.00
CA GLY A 591 -13.39 29.73 -15.48
C GLY A 591 -13.62 31.21 -15.15
N ASP A 592 -14.50 31.88 -15.89
CA ASP A 592 -15.09 33.17 -15.50
C ASP A 592 -16.32 32.99 -14.58
N THR A 593 -16.87 31.78 -14.55
CA THR A 593 -17.96 31.31 -13.70
C THR A 593 -17.63 29.91 -13.18
N ASP A 594 -18.39 29.40 -12.22
CA ASP A 594 -18.23 28.02 -11.73
C ASP A 594 -18.82 26.96 -12.69
N ASN A 595 -19.49 27.39 -13.76
CA ASN A 595 -20.03 26.48 -14.77
C ASN A 595 -18.95 26.02 -15.75
N VAL A 596 -18.87 24.70 -15.94
CA VAL A 596 -17.83 24.03 -16.75
C VAL A 596 -18.14 24.07 -18.26
N THR A 597 -18.52 25.24 -18.79
CA THR A 597 -18.81 25.40 -20.23
C THR A 597 -17.63 25.90 -21.04
N SER A 598 -16.75 26.72 -20.44
CA SER A 598 -15.55 27.27 -21.09
C SER A 598 -14.56 27.81 -20.04
N HIS A 599 -13.28 27.91 -20.39
CA HIS A 599 -12.25 28.55 -19.57
C HIS A 599 -11.75 29.85 -20.22
N VAL A 600 -11.36 30.83 -19.41
CA VAL A 600 -10.81 32.12 -19.85
C VAL A 600 -9.29 32.16 -19.89
N SER A 601 -8.63 31.26 -19.16
CA SER A 601 -7.17 31.12 -19.13
C SER A 601 -6.82 29.66 -18.87
N SER A 602 -5.82 29.14 -19.55
CA SER A 602 -5.28 27.80 -19.31
C SER A 602 -3.81 27.73 -19.74
N GLY A 603 -3.09 26.74 -19.25
CA GLY A 603 -1.69 26.53 -19.61
C GLY A 603 -1.05 25.38 -18.85
N PHE A 604 0.25 25.21 -19.08
CA PHE A 604 1.09 24.24 -18.39
C PHE A 604 2.45 24.86 -18.01
N PHE A 605 3.06 24.35 -16.93
CA PHE A 605 4.33 24.82 -16.41
C PHE A 605 5.23 23.62 -16.05
N PRO A 606 6.33 23.39 -16.79
CA PRO A 606 7.25 22.30 -16.48
C PRO A 606 7.94 22.49 -15.14
N VAL A 607 7.93 21.47 -14.30
CA VAL A 607 8.52 21.52 -12.96
C VAL A 607 9.03 20.14 -12.53
N ASN A 608 10.00 20.13 -11.61
CA ASN A 608 10.28 18.96 -10.79
C ASN A 608 9.78 19.23 -9.38
N LEU A 609 8.68 18.59 -8.99
CA LEU A 609 7.93 18.91 -7.78
C LEU A 609 8.72 18.64 -6.50
N LEU A 610 9.52 17.57 -6.50
CA LEU A 610 10.30 17.11 -5.35
C LEU A 610 11.73 17.68 -5.31
N GLU A 611 12.09 18.57 -6.24
CA GLU A 611 13.40 19.20 -6.23
C GLU A 611 13.41 20.40 -5.28
N PRO A 612 14.30 20.44 -4.26
CA PRO A 612 14.39 21.59 -3.38
C PRO A 612 14.97 22.80 -4.11
N GLU A 613 14.61 24.00 -3.66
CA GLU A 613 15.27 25.22 -4.11
C GLU A 613 16.72 25.26 -3.60
N LEU A 614 17.69 25.38 -4.49
CA LEU A 614 19.10 25.43 -4.14
C LEU A 614 19.44 26.80 -3.53
N LYS A 615 19.53 26.86 -2.20
CA LYS A 615 19.87 28.09 -1.46
C LYS A 615 21.32 28.08 -1.01
N ASN A 616 21.97 29.25 -1.11
CA ASN A 616 23.29 29.46 -0.55
C ASN A 616 23.30 29.11 0.94
N PHE A 617 24.27 28.32 1.39
CA PHE A 617 24.36 27.89 2.78
C PHE A 617 25.80 27.85 3.28
N GLU A 618 25.95 27.81 4.60
CA GLU A 618 27.22 27.64 5.30
C GLU A 618 27.06 26.55 6.37
N ARG A 619 28.03 25.65 6.47
CA ARG A 619 28.09 24.58 7.47
C ARG A 619 29.46 24.56 8.12
N ALA A 620 29.50 24.19 9.40
CA ALA A 620 30.72 23.98 10.15
C ALA A 620 30.63 22.66 10.92
N GLU A 621 31.68 21.85 10.86
CA GLU A 621 31.78 20.57 11.55
C GLU A 621 33.15 20.38 12.18
N GLN A 622 33.17 19.76 13.36
CA GLN A 622 34.39 19.28 14.00
C GLN A 622 34.59 17.81 13.65
N LEU A 623 35.45 17.53 12.68
CA LEU A 623 35.68 16.17 12.16
C LEU A 623 36.52 15.34 13.13
N SER A 624 37.38 15.98 13.92
CA SER A 624 38.11 15.36 15.04
C SER A 624 38.53 16.43 16.06
N GLU A 625 39.14 16.02 17.18
CA GLU A 625 39.73 16.97 18.13
C GLU A 625 40.84 17.85 17.52
N PHE A 626 41.37 17.47 16.35
CA PHE A 626 42.45 18.15 15.66
C PHE A 626 42.01 18.86 14.37
N TYR A 627 40.76 18.72 13.93
CA TYR A 627 40.35 19.15 12.59
C TYR A 627 38.93 19.76 12.58
N ASN A 628 38.88 21.06 12.32
CA ASN A 628 37.63 21.81 12.16
C ASN A 628 37.49 22.26 10.71
N LEU A 629 36.32 22.02 10.12
CA LEU A 629 36.01 22.38 8.75
C LEU A 629 34.77 23.26 8.71
N THR A 630 34.85 24.38 8.01
CA THR A 630 33.70 25.19 7.60
C THR A 630 33.64 25.25 6.09
N TRP A 631 32.46 25.13 5.50
CA TRP A 631 32.28 25.30 4.06
C TRP A 631 31.03 26.14 3.73
N LYS A 632 31.16 26.95 2.70
CA LYS A 632 30.12 27.85 2.20
C LYS A 632 29.85 27.55 0.73
N VAL A 633 28.60 27.21 0.43
CA VAL A 633 28.11 26.89 -0.92
C VAL A 633 27.35 28.09 -1.48
N ASN A 634 27.75 28.55 -2.66
CA ASN A 634 27.10 29.62 -3.39
C ASN A 634 26.64 29.12 -4.76
N PHE A 635 25.34 28.92 -4.92
CA PHE A 635 24.70 28.46 -6.15
C PHE A 635 24.62 29.56 -7.22
N ASP A 636 24.55 30.84 -6.83
CA ASP A 636 24.54 31.97 -7.78
C ASP A 636 25.86 32.05 -8.55
N THR A 637 26.98 31.84 -7.85
CA THR A 637 28.31 31.84 -8.45
C THR A 637 28.80 30.44 -8.82
N GLN A 638 28.06 29.39 -8.46
CA GLN A 638 28.45 27.97 -8.55
C GLN A 638 29.82 27.67 -7.95
N LYS A 639 30.08 28.17 -6.73
CA LYS A 639 31.37 27.99 -6.03
C LYS A 639 31.17 27.45 -4.61
N VAL A 640 32.15 26.71 -4.12
CA VAL A 640 32.28 26.31 -2.72
C VAL A 640 33.56 26.88 -2.13
N THR A 641 33.46 27.50 -0.95
CA THR A 641 34.63 27.96 -0.17
C THR A 641 34.80 27.06 1.04
N PHE A 642 35.99 26.52 1.24
CA PHE A 642 36.36 25.75 2.41
C PHE A 642 37.31 26.54 3.31
N ASP A 643 37.18 26.33 4.62
CA ASP A 643 37.91 27.02 5.67
C ASP A 643 38.25 26.01 6.77
N ILE A 644 39.53 25.67 6.89
CA ILE A 644 40.04 24.54 7.66
C ILE A 644 41.00 25.02 8.73
N HIS A 645 40.69 24.67 9.99
CA HIS A 645 41.57 24.89 11.13
C HIS A 645 42.02 23.52 11.67
N ALA A 646 43.29 23.19 11.47
CA ALA A 646 43.87 21.92 11.94
C ALA A 646 44.97 22.15 12.98
N ARG A 647 45.04 21.29 13.99
CA ARG A 647 46.08 21.32 15.04
C ARG A 647 47.33 20.56 14.60
N THR A 648 48.02 21.13 13.64
CA THR A 648 49.29 20.65 13.10
C THR A 648 50.19 21.84 12.78
N THR A 649 51.51 21.61 12.69
CA THR A 649 52.47 22.54 12.06
C THR A 649 52.96 22.01 10.71
N GLY A 650 52.36 20.92 10.22
CA GLY A 650 52.63 20.36 8.90
C GLY A 650 51.59 20.78 7.87
N TYR A 651 51.45 19.95 6.84
CA TYR A 651 50.46 20.12 5.78
C TYR A 651 49.04 19.74 6.25
N ILE A 652 48.06 20.26 5.53
CA ILE A 652 46.67 19.83 5.53
C ILE A 652 46.41 19.18 4.19
N CYS A 653 45.88 17.96 4.20
CA CYS A 653 45.34 17.28 3.04
C CYS A 653 43.81 17.25 3.18
N PHE A 654 43.12 17.67 2.12
CA PHE A 654 41.67 17.72 2.07
C PHE A 654 41.23 17.39 0.66
N GLY A 655 40.11 16.71 0.48
CA GLY A 655 39.55 16.58 -0.85
C GLY A 655 38.15 16.03 -0.86
N ILE A 656 37.69 15.73 -2.06
CA ILE A 656 36.38 15.17 -2.34
C ILE A 656 36.53 13.81 -3.03
N SER A 657 35.65 12.87 -2.69
CA SER A 657 35.62 11.52 -3.24
C SER A 657 34.20 11.07 -3.52
N LYS A 658 34.00 10.24 -4.54
CA LYS A 658 32.69 9.63 -4.85
C LYS A 658 32.38 8.43 -3.95
N THR A 659 33.39 7.75 -3.43
CA THR A 659 33.27 6.48 -2.70
C THR A 659 33.59 6.61 -1.21
N GLY A 660 34.22 7.71 -0.81
CA GLY A 660 34.77 7.91 0.54
C GLY A 660 36.22 7.44 0.67
N GLU A 661 36.67 6.58 -0.25
CA GLU A 661 38.06 6.15 -0.38
C GLU A 661 38.92 7.23 -1.03
N ILE A 662 40.23 7.16 -0.80
CA ILE A 662 41.19 8.07 -1.46
C ILE A 662 41.38 7.72 -2.94
N GLU A 663 40.96 6.55 -3.41
CA GLU A 663 41.06 6.20 -4.83
C GLU A 663 40.16 7.11 -5.69
N ASP A 664 40.71 7.66 -6.77
CA ASP A 664 40.03 8.59 -7.68
C ASP A 664 39.44 9.82 -6.97
N ALA A 665 40.14 10.30 -5.93
CA ALA A 665 39.78 11.50 -5.20
C ALA A 665 40.45 12.75 -5.80
N ASP A 666 39.73 13.85 -5.70
CA ASP A 666 40.12 15.21 -6.09
C ASP A 666 40.53 15.94 -4.81
N LEU A 667 41.81 16.30 -4.69
CA LEU A 667 42.50 16.59 -3.44
C LEU A 667 43.28 17.91 -3.51
N VAL A 668 43.48 18.52 -2.35
CA VAL A 668 44.43 19.61 -2.13
C VAL A 668 45.37 19.27 -1.00
N ILE A 669 46.64 19.61 -1.19
CA ILE A 669 47.68 19.52 -0.16
C ILE A 669 48.31 20.89 -0.01
N GLY A 670 48.24 21.46 1.19
CA GLY A 670 48.83 22.77 1.44
C GLY A 670 49.25 23.02 2.88
N GLY A 671 50.00 24.08 3.09
CA GLY A 671 50.52 24.45 4.40
C GLY A 671 51.35 25.72 4.35
N VAL A 672 52.16 25.94 5.39
CA VAL A 672 53.16 27.02 5.45
C VAL A 672 54.52 26.37 5.61
N GLY A 673 55.44 26.66 4.69
CA GLY A 673 56.80 26.13 4.70
C GLY A 673 57.68 26.76 5.78
N ASP A 674 58.87 26.20 5.97
CA ASP A 674 59.87 26.71 6.92
C ASP A 674 60.34 28.14 6.59
N ASP A 675 60.19 28.55 5.33
CA ASP A 675 60.45 29.91 4.84
C ASP A 675 59.30 30.89 5.12
N LEU A 676 58.27 30.44 5.84
CA LEU A 676 57.03 31.16 6.15
C LEU A 676 56.16 31.48 4.92
N MET A 677 56.46 30.86 3.79
CA MET A 677 55.66 31.02 2.57
C MET A 677 54.59 29.93 2.48
N PRO A 678 53.38 30.27 2.01
CA PRO A 678 52.35 29.27 1.80
C PRO A 678 52.65 28.43 0.55
N TYR A 679 52.31 27.15 0.61
CA TYR A 679 52.24 26.25 -0.54
C TYR A 679 50.87 25.58 -0.58
N PHE A 680 50.36 25.32 -1.77
CA PHE A 680 49.04 24.74 -1.98
C PHE A 680 48.98 24.14 -3.39
N ASP A 681 48.83 22.83 -3.44
CA ASP A 681 48.79 22.04 -4.67
C ASP A 681 47.43 21.35 -4.77
N ASP A 682 46.80 21.49 -5.93
CA ASP A 682 45.70 20.66 -6.40
C ASP A 682 46.25 19.35 -6.99
N ARG A 683 45.61 18.24 -6.63
CA ARG A 683 46.12 16.89 -6.82
C ARG A 683 44.98 15.93 -7.05
N HIS A 684 45.23 14.87 -7.80
CA HIS A 684 44.33 13.71 -7.85
C HIS A 684 45.07 12.46 -7.40
N SER A 685 44.31 11.51 -6.87
CA SER A 685 44.82 10.20 -6.46
C SER A 685 44.33 9.11 -7.41
N THR A 686 45.20 8.15 -7.67
CA THR A 686 44.89 6.92 -8.41
C THR A 686 44.93 5.72 -7.46
N ASN A 687 44.75 4.53 -8.02
CA ASN A 687 44.74 3.25 -7.30
C ASN A 687 46.06 2.95 -6.54
N GLY A 688 46.15 3.41 -5.29
CA GLY A 688 47.30 3.25 -4.38
C GLY A 688 48.52 4.14 -4.73
N GLY A 689 49.04 4.88 -3.76
CA GLY A 689 50.26 5.71 -3.90
C GLY A 689 50.11 7.14 -3.35
N THR A 690 51.15 7.96 -3.55
CA THR A 690 51.12 9.39 -3.21
C THR A 690 50.29 10.17 -4.23
N PRO A 691 49.39 11.09 -3.82
CA PRO A 691 48.62 11.91 -4.74
C PRO A 691 49.49 12.64 -5.77
N LEU A 692 49.08 12.55 -7.04
CA LEU A 692 49.77 13.14 -8.18
C LEU A 692 49.37 14.61 -8.30
N LEU A 693 50.32 15.46 -8.71
CA LEU A 693 50.02 16.86 -9.00
C LEU A 693 49.09 16.93 -10.21
N ASP A 694 48.01 17.72 -10.10
CA ASP A 694 47.12 17.91 -11.23
C ASP A 694 47.69 18.89 -12.26
N GLU A 695 47.45 18.62 -13.55
CA GLU A 695 47.90 19.49 -14.64
C GLU A 695 47.14 20.82 -14.62
N GLU A 696 45.85 20.78 -14.24
CA GLU A 696 45.04 21.96 -14.03
C GLU A 696 44.87 22.23 -12.53
N GLN A 697 45.24 23.42 -12.09
CA GLN A 697 45.10 23.79 -10.67
C GLN A 697 43.78 24.54 -10.49
N ASN A 698 42.71 23.82 -10.17
CA ASN A 698 41.34 24.32 -10.12
C ASN A 698 40.89 24.73 -8.71
N TRP A 699 41.67 24.38 -7.68
CA TRP A 699 41.48 24.88 -6.33
C TRP A 699 42.33 26.13 -6.07
N LEU A 700 41.67 27.22 -5.65
CA LEU A 700 42.33 28.49 -5.41
C LEU A 700 42.53 28.77 -3.93
N LEU A 701 43.80 28.87 -3.49
CA LEU A 701 44.14 29.29 -2.14
C LEU A 701 43.76 30.76 -1.90
N LEU A 702 42.99 31.00 -0.84
CA LEU A 702 42.62 32.34 -0.37
C LEU A 702 43.43 32.78 0.84
N LEU A 703 43.78 31.85 1.73
CA LEU A 703 44.55 32.14 2.94
C LEU A 703 45.28 30.89 3.42
N ALA A 704 46.52 31.08 3.86
CA ALA A 704 47.30 30.09 4.59
C ALA A 704 48.03 30.77 5.74
N ARG A 705 47.86 30.24 6.97
CA ARG A 705 48.54 30.75 8.17
C ARG A 705 48.92 29.59 9.06
N GLN A 706 50.03 29.74 9.77
CA GLN A 706 50.46 28.78 10.78
C GLN A 706 50.89 29.54 12.03
N GLY A 707 50.47 29.05 13.20
CA GLY A 707 50.80 29.66 14.49
C GLY A 707 50.17 28.91 15.65
N ASN A 708 50.79 28.99 16.83
CA ASN A 708 50.31 28.35 18.07
C ASN A 708 50.03 26.84 17.94
N GLY A 709 50.81 26.13 17.12
CA GLY A 709 50.63 24.69 16.88
C GLY A 709 49.43 24.34 15.99
N THR A 710 48.94 25.29 15.20
CA THR A 710 47.82 25.11 14.27
C THR A 710 48.15 25.64 12.87
N THR A 711 47.63 24.98 11.84
CA THR A 711 47.63 25.42 10.44
C THR A 711 46.19 25.77 10.05
N HIS A 712 46.01 26.91 9.39
CA HIS A 712 44.74 27.43 8.89
C HIS A 712 44.83 27.60 7.38
N LEU A 713 43.98 26.91 6.63
CA LEU A 713 43.83 27.09 5.18
C LEU A 713 42.41 27.52 4.83
N LYS A 714 42.28 28.46 3.88
CA LYS A 714 41.01 28.82 3.25
C LYS A 714 41.20 28.80 1.74
N PHE A 715 40.29 28.16 1.02
CA PHE A 715 40.37 28.01 -0.43
C PHE A 715 38.98 27.92 -1.07
N ILE A 716 38.90 28.14 -2.38
CA ILE A 716 37.65 28.16 -3.15
C ILE A 716 37.78 27.31 -4.40
N ARG A 717 36.69 26.65 -4.79
CA ARG A 717 36.59 25.79 -5.96
C ARG A 717 35.25 26.00 -6.67
N ASP A 718 35.25 25.90 -7.98
CA ASP A 718 34.02 25.90 -8.79
C ASP A 718 33.30 24.55 -8.67
N PHE A 719 31.97 24.52 -8.89
CA PHE A 719 31.24 23.24 -8.87
C PHE A 719 31.66 22.35 -10.02
N ASP A 720 31.87 22.94 -11.18
CA ASP A 720 32.35 22.31 -12.39
C ASP A 720 33.64 23.00 -12.81
N THR A 721 34.76 22.28 -12.73
CA THR A 721 36.08 22.82 -13.06
C THR A 721 36.42 22.63 -14.53
N GLY A 722 35.71 21.72 -15.21
CA GLY A 722 35.99 21.35 -16.60
C GLY A 722 37.10 20.32 -16.76
N ASP A 723 37.77 19.92 -15.67
CA ASP A 723 38.81 18.89 -15.65
C ASP A 723 38.22 17.49 -15.41
N ASP A 724 38.63 16.54 -16.24
CA ASP A 724 38.28 15.12 -16.21
C ASP A 724 38.73 14.42 -14.92
N ARG A 725 39.78 14.93 -14.27
CA ARG A 725 40.38 14.43 -13.03
C ARG A 725 39.68 14.92 -11.78
N ASP A 726 38.89 15.96 -11.93
CA ASP A 726 38.13 16.59 -10.86
C ASP A 726 36.72 16.01 -10.70
N ILE A 727 36.18 16.13 -9.49
CA ILE A 727 34.82 15.70 -9.20
C ILE A 727 33.86 16.88 -9.32
N LYS A 728 32.99 16.84 -10.33
CA LYS A 728 31.89 17.81 -10.45
C LYS A 728 30.94 17.73 -9.25
N ILE A 729 30.78 18.86 -8.56
CA ILE A 729 29.84 19.02 -7.44
C ILE A 729 28.45 19.28 -8.03
N SER A 730 27.47 18.46 -7.63
CA SER A 730 26.09 18.63 -8.08
C SER A 730 25.11 18.28 -6.95
N ALA A 731 23.93 18.89 -6.96
CA ALA A 731 22.90 18.67 -5.95
C ALA A 731 22.32 17.23 -5.93
N ARG A 732 22.66 16.39 -6.92
CA ARG A 732 22.06 15.06 -7.14
C ARG A 732 22.99 13.90 -6.78
N LYS A 733 24.23 14.16 -6.33
CA LYS A 733 25.22 13.11 -6.03
C LYS A 733 25.84 13.32 -4.66
N GLN A 734 25.86 12.27 -3.86
CA GLN A 734 26.61 12.24 -2.61
C GLN A 734 28.11 12.33 -2.94
N ILE A 735 28.80 13.21 -2.22
CA ILE A 735 30.25 13.39 -2.30
C ILE A 735 30.76 13.31 -0.86
N PHE A 736 31.81 12.53 -0.67
CA PHE A 736 32.49 12.38 0.61
C PHE A 736 33.60 13.40 0.71
N LEU A 737 33.77 13.99 1.89
CA LEU A 737 34.94 14.80 2.21
C LEU A 737 36.02 13.87 2.73
N HIS A 738 37.19 13.89 2.09
CA HIS A 738 38.32 13.05 2.44
C HIS A 738 39.37 13.86 3.18
N LEU A 739 39.87 13.29 4.28
CA LEU A 739 41.00 13.80 5.05
C LEU A 739 42.12 12.78 4.92
N CYS A 740 43.27 13.18 4.43
CA CYS A 740 44.42 12.28 4.37
C CYS A 740 45.13 12.34 5.73
N GLU A 741 45.28 11.19 6.39
CA GLU A 741 46.08 11.05 7.61
C GLU A 741 47.58 10.89 7.33
#